data_AF-A0A970SQ63-F1
#
_entry.id   AF-A0A970SQ63-F1
#
_cell.length_a   1.000
_cell.length_b   1.000
_cell.length_c   1.000
_cell.angle_alpha   90.00
_cell.angle_beta   90.00
_cell.angle_gamma   90.00
#
_symmetry.space_group_name_H-M   'P 1'
#
loop_
_entity.id
_entity.type
_entity.pdbx_description
1 polymer ?
#
loop_
_entity_poly.entity_id
_entity_poly.type
_entity_poly.pdbx_seq_one_letter_code
_entity_poly.pdbx_strand_id
1 'polypeptide(L)'
;MKHRNFTRLIVSIAIIFICCQISFANSIGTWKRDIEDGNPVILQRVVVSAVFPDSIYVQEPGRSSGIRVDTYATYQEGDVVDIEAPIETDVNGERYIDCRFVPPTPTGEKLQIKPLGMTNAAFVGGDLGTFQKGVDRNVNLNTIGLLTRVWGRVTDFDYSSNPKWVKITDSSGGVIKVVAPNGDKLDADWTFVTATGVCSVEMTDNQMTRVLKIRRADDVVAQKTWAAERLATMSLNDKIGQLFQVRFDGDTFTSAMRQTIVNQRIGGVIYFQYNGNLDDPNRTAKFSNDLQAAAMGPDGPGIPLLISLDQEGGSVIRITGGVEGPGNMGIGASRSIDSAFAIGNLFGKEIRALGANMDLAPDLDVNNNAANPVIGIRSFGEQPALVSQLGQAYVNGLHSASIIATGKHFPGHGDTNVDSHSGLPVISNYDFASFDATHGRPFREALAAGMDCIMSAHIVVSCIDPNRPATLSPQVMQGYLRENIGFDGVVMTDSMGMAGITAGYSASKAAVMAIQAGVDLLSLSPDLTAALAAVKAAVLSGEIPMSRIDESVTRILKLKHKYGLFVNPYVDNTAASSVVGCADNRADEYEVARTAVTLVRNNNNVLPLNINPTKKVLLVVVSSGDSTTDAAARFGAFITGKHANTTVMSTVSNPTATQRNTIKNTAASADVIIVGTCKASQNSGQATLVSTLSTLGKPVICVGMREPYELASLTSADAYLAIYNYRNCGFAAAADAIFGDYNPTGLLPVSIPGTSYNFGWGLSY
;
A
#
# COMPACT_ATOMS: atom_id res chain seq x y z
N MET A 1 -37.24 -2.06 49.16
CA MET A 1 -36.93 -1.76 50.58
C MET A 1 -35.64 -2.46 50.98
N LYS A 2 -34.63 -1.68 51.33
CA LYS A 2 -33.60 -1.90 52.38
C LYS A 2 -32.70 -3.16 52.39
N HIS A 3 -31.41 -2.83 52.32
CA HIS A 3 -30.27 -3.28 53.15
C HIS A 3 -29.31 -4.39 52.67
N ARG A 4 -28.07 -3.90 52.48
CA ARG A 4 -26.74 -4.55 52.49
C ARG A 4 -26.58 -5.62 53.58
N ASN A 5 -25.73 -6.63 53.31
CA ASN A 5 -24.60 -6.98 54.18
C ASN A 5 -23.56 -7.87 53.45
N PHE A 6 -22.30 -7.45 53.55
CA PHE A 6 -21.07 -8.16 53.18
C PHE A 6 -20.63 -9.08 54.32
N THR A 7 -20.03 -10.26 54.04
CA THR A 7 -18.88 -10.78 54.80
C THR A 7 -18.07 -11.82 54.00
N ARG A 8 -16.73 -11.71 54.08
CA ARG A 8 -15.66 -12.50 53.42
C ARG A 8 -15.45 -13.90 54.03
N LEU A 9 -14.87 -14.83 53.26
CA LEU A 9 -13.98 -15.89 53.77
C LEU A 9 -12.84 -16.22 52.77
N ILE A 10 -11.75 -16.73 53.31
CA ILE A 10 -10.33 -16.69 52.90
C ILE A 10 -9.86 -18.00 52.22
N VAL A 11 -9.09 -17.81 51.12
CA VAL A 11 -7.88 -18.52 50.59
C VAL A 11 -7.75 -20.06 50.69
N SER A 12 -7.43 -20.69 49.54
CA SER A 12 -6.37 -21.71 49.42
C SER A 12 -5.78 -21.76 47.99
N ILE A 13 -4.45 -21.76 47.94
CA ILE A 13 -3.59 -21.79 46.75
C ILE A 13 -3.34 -23.24 46.34
N ALA A 14 -3.43 -23.55 45.03
CA ALA A 14 -2.71 -24.65 44.42
C ALA A 14 -2.26 -24.24 43.00
N ILE A 15 -0.95 -24.12 42.84
CA ILE A 15 -0.26 -23.89 41.56
C ILE A 15 -0.14 -25.25 40.85
N ILE A 16 -0.69 -25.38 39.64
CA ILE A 16 -0.26 -26.36 38.64
C ILE A 16 -0.19 -25.64 37.29
N PHE A 17 1.00 -25.58 36.72
CA PHE A 17 1.25 -25.16 35.34
C PHE A 17 0.73 -26.22 34.37
N ILE A 18 -0.28 -25.87 33.56
CA ILE A 18 -0.52 -26.48 32.25
C ILE A 18 -0.89 -25.33 31.29
N CYS A 19 0.04 -24.97 30.41
CA CYS A 19 -0.24 -24.13 29.25
C CYS A 19 -0.98 -24.97 28.21
N CYS A 20 -2.31 -24.81 28.13
CA CYS A 20 -3.06 -25.02 26.90
C CYS A 20 -4.33 -24.15 26.89
N GLN A 21 -4.34 -23.24 25.92
CA GLN A 21 -5.46 -22.71 25.16
C GLN A 21 -6.83 -22.43 25.83
N ILE A 22 -7.24 -21.17 25.60
CA ILE A 22 -8.62 -20.68 25.41
C ILE A 22 -9.48 -20.58 26.67
N SER A 23 -9.47 -19.39 27.28
CA SER A 23 -10.72 -18.67 27.50
C SER A 23 -10.53 -17.15 27.68
N PHE A 24 -10.54 -16.47 26.56
CA PHE A 24 -10.23 -15.08 26.28
C PHE A 24 -11.40 -14.07 26.65
N ALA A 25 -12.32 -14.32 27.61
CA ALA A 25 -13.56 -13.49 27.75
C ALA A 25 -13.85 -12.88 29.13
N ASN A 26 -12.84 -12.53 29.91
CA ASN A 26 -13.06 -11.66 31.07
C ASN A 26 -11.75 -10.94 31.40
N SER A 27 -11.54 -9.63 31.33
CA SER A 27 -12.43 -8.50 31.03
C SER A 27 -11.57 -7.25 31.29
N ILE A 28 -11.13 -6.54 30.23
CA ILE A 28 -10.96 -5.07 29.99
C ILE A 28 -10.75 -4.06 31.18
N GLY A 29 -10.61 -4.47 32.44
CA GLY A 29 -10.93 -3.63 33.61
C GLY A 29 -9.79 -2.82 34.26
N THR A 30 -8.52 -3.20 34.11
CA THR A 30 -7.47 -2.78 35.07
C THR A 30 -6.61 -1.58 34.68
N TRP A 31 -6.97 -0.83 33.64
CA TRP A 31 -6.42 0.52 33.38
C TRP A 31 -7.48 1.62 33.45
N LYS A 32 -8.54 1.35 34.22
CA LYS A 32 -9.44 2.35 34.84
C LYS A 32 -8.90 2.58 36.26
N ARG A 33 -8.84 3.83 36.75
CA ARG A 33 -8.57 4.08 38.17
C ARG A 33 -9.51 3.22 39.04
N ASP A 34 -9.01 2.79 40.21
CA ASP A 34 -9.74 2.08 41.27
C ASP A 34 -10.80 2.98 41.94
N ILE A 35 -11.77 3.48 41.17
CA ILE A 35 -12.96 4.17 41.66
C ILE A 35 -14.12 3.21 41.46
N GLU A 36 -14.75 2.77 42.56
CA GLU A 36 -15.91 1.88 42.52
C GLU A 36 -17.15 2.63 42.04
N ASP A 37 -18.03 1.93 41.31
CA ASP A 37 -19.29 2.48 40.81
C ASP A 37 -20.16 3.01 41.96
N GLY A 38 -20.81 4.15 41.72
CA GLY A 38 -21.63 4.85 42.71
C GLY A 38 -20.87 5.83 43.61
N ASN A 39 -19.53 5.91 43.51
CA ASN A 39 -18.76 6.96 44.19
C ASN A 39 -18.81 8.28 43.39
N PRO A 40 -19.08 9.42 44.04
CA PRO A 40 -19.13 10.72 43.38
C PRO A 40 -17.73 11.14 42.88
N VAL A 41 -17.68 11.66 41.66
CA VAL A 41 -16.49 12.26 41.07
C VAL A 41 -16.76 13.75 40.88
N ILE A 42 -15.79 14.58 41.27
CA ILE A 42 -15.85 16.04 41.09
C ILE A 42 -14.79 16.42 40.05
N LEU A 43 -15.24 16.82 38.86
CA LEU A 43 -14.39 17.29 37.77
C LEU A 43 -14.67 18.78 37.54
N GLN A 44 -13.69 19.63 37.83
CA GLN A 44 -13.84 21.07 37.70
C GLN A 44 -13.08 21.57 36.46
N ARG A 45 -13.73 22.43 35.69
CA ARG A 45 -13.22 23.16 34.54
C ARG A 45 -12.61 22.26 33.48
N VAL A 46 -13.32 21.19 33.13
CA VAL A 46 -12.91 20.23 32.11
C VAL A 46 -13.49 20.60 30.75
N VAL A 47 -12.71 20.36 29.69
CA VAL A 47 -13.08 20.80 28.35
C VAL A 47 -13.88 19.73 27.63
N VAL A 48 -15.00 20.14 27.05
CA VAL A 48 -15.81 19.33 26.14
C VAL A 48 -15.05 19.19 24.82
N SER A 49 -14.65 17.97 24.49
CA SER A 49 -13.84 17.66 23.30
C SER A 49 -14.64 17.00 22.17
N ALA A 50 -15.89 16.59 22.44
CA ALA A 50 -16.88 16.22 21.44
C ALA A 50 -18.30 16.30 22.04
N VAL A 51 -19.30 16.55 21.21
CA VAL A 51 -20.71 16.70 21.62
C VAL A 51 -21.61 15.77 20.80
N PHE A 52 -22.50 15.05 21.48
CA PHE A 52 -23.48 14.14 20.90
C PHE A 52 -24.91 14.52 21.36
N PRO A 53 -25.97 13.97 20.74
CA PRO A 53 -27.36 14.37 21.02
C PRO A 53 -27.84 14.20 22.46
N ASP A 54 -27.31 13.21 23.18
CA ASP A 54 -27.68 12.86 24.57
C ASP A 54 -26.46 12.63 25.48
N SER A 55 -25.27 12.98 25.02
CA SER A 55 -24.02 12.87 25.79
C SER A 55 -22.93 13.82 25.28
N ILE A 56 -21.93 14.07 26.10
CA ILE A 56 -20.73 14.83 25.74
C ILE A 56 -19.49 14.05 26.17
N TYR A 57 -18.37 14.29 25.49
CA TYR A 57 -17.08 13.76 25.92
C TYR A 57 -16.21 14.88 26.46
N VAL A 58 -15.67 14.66 27.65
CA VAL A 58 -14.79 15.61 28.31
C VAL A 58 -13.40 15.03 28.46
N GLN A 59 -12.39 15.89 28.31
CA GLN A 59 -11.01 15.51 28.51
C GLN A 59 -10.73 15.35 30.01
N GLU A 60 -10.38 14.13 30.44
CA GLU A 60 -9.86 13.90 31.78
C GLU A 60 -8.34 14.10 31.79
N PRO A 61 -7.79 14.88 32.73
CA PRO A 61 -6.35 14.95 32.93
C PRO A 61 -5.77 13.57 33.27
N GLY A 62 -4.99 12.99 32.35
CA GLY A 62 -4.22 11.76 32.59
C GLY A 62 -4.60 10.50 31.81
N ARG A 63 -5.46 10.57 30.78
CA ARG A 63 -5.80 9.44 29.88
C ARG A 63 -5.57 9.77 28.39
N SER A 64 -5.40 8.73 27.56
CA SER A 64 -5.22 8.80 26.10
C SER A 64 -6.54 8.80 25.30
N SER A 65 -7.69 8.73 25.98
CA SER A 65 -9.06 8.86 25.46
C SER A 65 -9.94 9.65 26.46
N GLY A 66 -11.06 10.23 26.01
CA GLY A 66 -11.98 11.05 26.84
C GLY A 66 -13.00 10.25 27.68
N ILE A 67 -13.70 10.91 28.62
CA ILE A 67 -14.80 10.32 29.41
C ILE A 67 -16.16 10.69 28.79
N ARG A 68 -17.06 9.71 28.59
CA ARG A 68 -18.47 9.94 28.21
C ARG A 68 -19.31 10.39 29.41
N VAL A 69 -20.05 11.47 29.24
CA VAL A 69 -20.99 12.04 30.22
C VAL A 69 -22.36 12.16 29.57
N ASP A 70 -23.33 11.39 30.06
CA ASP A 70 -24.69 11.37 29.51
C ASP A 70 -25.48 12.57 30.06
N THR A 71 -26.09 13.36 29.18
CA THR A 71 -26.76 14.62 29.56
C THR A 71 -27.78 15.04 28.50
N TYR A 72 -28.89 15.65 28.93
CA TYR A 72 -29.91 16.23 28.02
C TYR A 72 -29.75 17.74 27.81
N ALA A 73 -28.77 18.36 28.48
CA ALA A 73 -28.45 19.77 28.27
C ALA A 73 -27.52 19.94 27.05
N THR A 74 -27.60 21.09 26.39
CA THR A 74 -26.82 21.39 25.18
C THR A 74 -25.50 22.09 25.52
N TYR A 75 -24.40 21.56 24.96
CA TYR A 75 -23.04 22.10 25.07
C TYR A 75 -22.40 22.15 23.67
N GLN A 76 -21.30 22.87 23.51
CA GLN A 76 -20.48 22.87 22.30
C GLN A 76 -19.08 22.33 22.57
N GLU A 77 -18.46 21.74 21.55
CA GLU A 77 -17.05 21.39 21.61
C GLU A 77 -16.22 22.66 21.89
N GLY A 78 -15.29 22.55 22.84
CA GLY A 78 -14.54 23.66 23.39
C GLY A 78 -15.17 24.32 24.62
N ASP A 79 -16.42 24.00 24.98
CA ASP A 79 -17.02 24.51 26.21
C ASP A 79 -16.33 23.95 27.46
N VAL A 80 -16.25 24.76 28.52
CA VAL A 80 -15.68 24.35 29.81
C VAL A 80 -16.80 24.16 30.82
N VAL A 81 -16.83 23.00 31.48
CA VAL A 81 -17.90 22.61 32.41
C VAL A 81 -17.35 22.08 33.73
N ASP A 82 -18.15 22.20 34.79
CA ASP A 82 -17.98 21.52 36.08
C ASP A 82 -18.98 20.36 36.19
N ILE A 83 -18.53 19.21 36.70
CA ILE A 83 -19.32 17.97 36.82
C ILE A 83 -19.18 17.42 38.24
N GLU A 84 -20.31 17.11 38.87
CA GLU A 84 -20.36 16.41 40.16
C GLU A 84 -21.46 15.34 40.12
N ALA A 85 -21.07 14.09 39.90
CA ALA A 85 -21.98 12.96 39.78
C ALA A 85 -21.22 11.62 40.00
N PRO A 86 -21.92 10.53 40.35
CA PRO A 86 -21.29 9.23 40.50
C PRO A 86 -20.88 8.64 39.15
N ILE A 87 -19.81 7.85 39.17
CA ILE A 87 -19.39 7.05 38.00
C ILE A 87 -20.14 5.71 37.98
N GLU A 88 -20.55 5.26 36.80
CA GLU A 88 -21.28 4.02 36.57
C GLU A 88 -20.61 3.18 35.47
N THR A 89 -20.82 1.87 35.51
CA THR A 89 -20.39 0.95 34.46
C THR A 89 -21.59 0.30 33.80
N ASP A 90 -21.65 0.31 32.47
CA ASP A 90 -22.75 -0.33 31.74
C ASP A 90 -22.58 -1.84 31.58
N VAL A 91 -23.58 -2.50 30.96
CA VAL A 91 -23.67 -3.96 30.79
C VAL A 91 -22.52 -4.60 29.98
N ASN A 92 -21.56 -3.80 29.54
CA ASN A 92 -20.48 -4.17 28.61
C ASN A 92 -19.12 -3.80 29.16
N GLY A 93 -19.12 -3.26 30.38
CA GLY A 93 -17.92 -2.78 31.01
C GLY A 93 -17.47 -1.42 30.51
N GLU A 94 -18.28 -0.58 29.86
CA GLU A 94 -17.91 0.84 29.60
C GLU A 94 -18.20 1.68 30.85
N ARG A 95 -17.27 2.55 31.27
CA ARG A 95 -17.49 3.48 32.40
C ARG A 95 -17.92 4.85 31.89
N TYR A 96 -18.99 5.39 32.46
CA TYR A 96 -19.60 6.67 32.09
C TYR A 96 -20.14 7.40 33.33
N ILE A 97 -20.55 8.66 33.17
CA ILE A 97 -21.20 9.46 34.23
C ILE A 97 -22.60 9.85 33.75
N ASP A 98 -23.64 9.53 34.51
CA ASP A 98 -25.03 9.88 34.18
C ASP A 98 -25.47 11.18 34.86
N CYS A 99 -25.54 12.26 34.08
CA CYS A 99 -25.92 13.59 34.54
C CYS A 99 -27.29 14.04 33.99
N ARG A 100 -28.13 13.11 33.51
CA ARG A 100 -29.40 13.45 32.84
C ARG A 100 -30.42 14.19 33.72
N PHE A 101 -30.33 14.03 35.04
CA PHE A 101 -31.21 14.69 36.01
C PHE A 101 -30.57 15.90 36.73
N VAL A 102 -29.24 16.02 36.67
CA VAL A 102 -28.46 17.16 37.20
C VAL A 102 -27.31 17.46 36.21
N PRO A 103 -27.55 18.29 35.18
CA PRO A 103 -26.60 18.46 34.08
C PRO A 103 -25.29 19.17 34.50
N PRO A 104 -24.17 18.94 33.78
CA PRO A 104 -22.92 19.68 33.98
C PRO A 104 -23.12 21.21 33.95
N THR A 105 -22.39 21.93 34.80
CA THR A 105 -22.53 23.41 34.90
C THR A 105 -21.52 24.10 33.98
N PRO A 106 -21.94 24.88 32.96
CA PRO A 106 -21.01 25.67 32.15
C PRO A 106 -20.37 26.77 32.98
N THR A 107 -19.06 26.96 32.83
CA THR A 107 -18.32 27.99 33.58
C THR A 107 -18.33 29.36 32.89
N GLY A 108 -18.82 29.41 31.64
CA GLY A 108 -18.81 30.61 30.78
C GLY A 108 -17.52 30.78 29.97
N GLU A 109 -16.49 29.99 30.25
CA GLU A 109 -15.25 29.95 29.46
C GLU A 109 -15.40 29.04 28.23
N LYS A 110 -14.85 29.49 27.10
CA LYS A 110 -14.75 28.70 25.86
C LYS A 110 -13.29 28.58 25.45
N LEU A 111 -12.83 27.36 25.27
CA LEU A 111 -11.53 27.05 24.67
C LEU A 111 -11.76 26.68 23.22
N GLN A 112 -11.11 27.39 22.28
CA GLN A 112 -11.06 26.92 20.89
C GLN A 112 -10.14 25.71 20.80
N ILE A 113 -10.70 24.55 21.09
CA ILE A 113 -10.16 23.28 20.64
C ILE A 113 -10.53 23.21 19.15
N LYS A 114 -9.56 23.40 18.24
CA LYS A 114 -9.80 23.08 16.82
C LYS A 114 -9.52 21.60 16.64
N PRO A 115 -10.54 20.75 16.49
CA PRO A 115 -10.35 19.33 16.30
C PRO A 115 -9.59 19.14 14.99
N LEU A 116 -8.53 18.34 15.04
CA LEU A 116 -8.49 17.12 14.24
C LEU A 116 -7.29 16.28 14.71
N GLY A 117 -7.57 15.63 15.82
CA GLY A 117 -7.09 14.30 16.12
C GLY A 117 -7.89 13.92 17.37
N MET A 118 -8.76 12.92 17.36
CA MET A 118 -8.47 11.52 17.02
C MET A 118 -9.79 10.74 17.02
N THR A 119 -9.90 9.53 16.45
CA THR A 119 -9.73 8.20 17.11
C THR A 119 -10.41 7.15 16.18
N ASN A 120 -10.36 5.81 16.28
CA ASN A 120 -9.97 4.83 17.30
C ASN A 120 -8.89 3.84 16.81
N ALA A 121 -8.47 3.96 15.55
CA ALA A 121 -8.09 2.79 14.76
C ALA A 121 -6.65 2.55 14.50
N ALA A 122 -5.84 3.55 14.71
CA ALA A 122 -4.53 3.53 14.07
C ALA A 122 -3.48 2.75 14.85
N PHE A 123 -3.87 2.34 16.06
CA PHE A 123 -3.96 0.97 16.56
C PHE A 123 -3.84 -0.16 15.50
N VAL A 124 -3.35 -1.34 15.85
CA VAL A 124 -3.99 -2.53 16.45
C VAL A 124 -5.14 -2.40 17.53
N GLY A 125 -6.44 -2.29 17.16
CA GLY A 125 -7.75 -2.30 17.92
C GLY A 125 -8.96 -1.21 17.86
N GLY A 126 -10.17 -1.35 17.20
CA GLY A 126 -11.67 -1.04 17.44
C GLY A 126 -12.58 0.17 16.90
N ASP A 127 -13.48 0.14 15.84
CA ASP A 127 -14.23 1.29 15.12
C ASP A 127 -15.13 2.17 16.04
N LEU A 128 -15.46 3.43 15.70
CA LEU A 128 -16.16 4.39 16.59
C LEU A 128 -17.65 4.71 16.35
N GLY A 129 -18.24 4.41 15.18
CA GLY A 129 -19.54 4.99 14.80
C GLY A 129 -20.81 4.28 15.29
N THR A 130 -20.71 3.10 15.91
CA THR A 130 -21.88 2.20 16.02
C THR A 130 -21.93 1.30 17.24
N PHE A 131 -20.82 0.98 17.87
CA PHE A 131 -20.70 -0.42 18.25
C PHE A 131 -21.09 -0.71 19.69
N GLN A 132 -22.32 -1.21 19.77
CA GLN A 132 -23.02 -1.68 20.95
C GLN A 132 -22.09 -2.52 21.82
N LYS A 133 -21.90 -2.00 23.02
CA LYS A 133 -22.24 -2.73 24.22
C LYS A 133 -21.84 -4.24 24.16
N GLY A 134 -20.53 -4.54 24.25
CA GLY A 134 -19.97 -5.75 24.90
C GLY A 134 -19.54 -6.92 24.00
N VAL A 135 -18.25 -7.03 23.65
CA VAL A 135 -17.63 -8.27 23.14
C VAL A 135 -16.16 -8.38 23.58
N ASP A 136 -15.78 -9.58 23.97
CA ASP A 136 -14.47 -10.03 24.45
C ASP A 136 -13.88 -11.03 23.42
N ARG A 137 -12.56 -11.19 23.35
CA ARG A 137 -11.79 -12.13 22.49
C ARG A 137 -11.29 -11.69 21.11
N ASN A 138 -10.00 -11.33 21.08
CA ASN A 138 -9.06 -11.42 19.95
C ASN A 138 -9.45 -10.65 18.68
N VAL A 139 -8.52 -9.84 18.16
CA VAL A 139 -8.72 -8.82 17.10
C VAL A 139 -9.66 -7.68 17.59
N ASN A 140 -9.62 -6.39 17.23
CA ASN A 140 -9.32 -5.72 15.95
C ASN A 140 -9.55 -4.19 16.06
N LEU A 141 -9.21 -3.41 14.98
CA LEU A 141 -8.68 -2.04 14.53
C LEU A 141 -7.18 -1.83 14.54
N ASN A 142 -6.44 -2.81 14.10
CA ASN A 142 -5.34 -2.47 13.21
C ASN A 142 -5.85 -1.50 12.15
N THR A 143 -5.32 -0.27 11.99
CA THR A 143 -5.13 0.50 10.74
C THR A 143 -4.92 2.03 10.93
N ILE A 144 -3.74 2.54 10.52
CA ILE A 144 -3.56 3.78 9.72
C ILE A 144 -3.30 5.13 10.43
N GLY A 145 -2.07 5.64 10.32
CA GLY A 145 -1.71 7.08 10.34
C GLY A 145 -2.00 7.86 11.63
N LEU A 146 -0.99 8.16 12.46
CA LEU A 146 -1.21 9.01 13.65
C LEU A 146 -0.16 10.10 13.85
N LEU A 147 -0.71 11.30 14.11
CA LEU A 147 -0.21 12.28 15.07
C LEU A 147 0.74 11.65 16.10
N THR A 148 1.99 12.09 16.12
CA THR A 148 3.00 11.59 17.05
C THR A 148 3.21 12.59 18.18
N ARG A 149 2.79 12.26 19.42
CA ARG A 149 3.27 12.95 20.63
C ARG A 149 4.65 12.39 20.98
N VAL A 150 5.62 13.24 21.28
CA VAL A 150 6.97 12.84 21.71
C VAL A 150 7.24 13.30 23.14
N TRP A 151 7.98 12.48 23.89
CA TRP A 151 8.36 12.73 25.28
C TRP A 151 9.87 12.54 25.43
N GLY A 152 10.52 13.41 26.19
CA GLY A 152 11.93 13.27 26.53
C GLY A 152 12.56 14.56 27.03
N ARG A 153 13.83 14.49 27.39
CA ARG A 153 14.62 15.64 27.82
C ARG A 153 14.98 16.49 26.60
N VAL A 154 14.68 17.78 26.61
CA VAL A 154 15.25 18.70 25.60
C VAL A 154 16.76 18.76 25.84
N THR A 155 17.54 18.15 24.95
CA THR A 155 18.99 17.96 25.11
C THR A 155 19.81 18.96 24.31
N ASP A 156 19.21 19.60 23.30
CA ASP A 156 19.88 20.56 22.42
C ASP A 156 18.84 21.47 21.75
N PHE A 157 19.20 22.72 21.47
CA PHE A 157 18.33 23.72 20.85
C PHE A 157 19.13 24.68 19.97
N ASP A 158 18.64 24.95 18.76
CA ASP A 158 19.22 25.96 17.86
C ASP A 158 18.14 27.00 17.51
N TYR A 159 18.26 28.17 18.15
CA TYR A 159 17.41 29.32 17.88
C TYR A 159 17.93 30.21 16.74
N SER A 160 19.11 29.89 16.17
CA SER A 160 19.76 30.63 15.09
C SER A 160 19.41 30.07 13.70
N SER A 161 18.99 28.80 13.61
CA SER A 161 18.54 28.17 12.36
C SER A 161 17.10 28.54 11.98
N ASN A 162 16.80 28.50 10.67
CA ASN A 162 15.43 28.59 10.15
C ASN A 162 15.11 27.36 9.25
N PRO A 163 14.16 26.48 9.64
CA PRO A 163 13.33 26.58 10.83
C PRO A 163 14.10 26.26 12.13
N LYS A 164 13.61 26.81 13.24
CA LYS A 164 14.16 26.55 14.58
C LYS A 164 13.87 25.11 14.99
N TRP A 165 14.75 24.47 15.75
CA TRP A 165 14.55 23.09 16.20
C TRP A 165 14.99 22.85 17.64
N VAL A 166 14.47 21.77 18.22
CA VAL A 166 14.86 21.21 19.52
C VAL A 166 15.11 19.71 19.39
N LYS A 167 16.13 19.16 20.07
CA LYS A 167 16.33 17.71 20.23
C LYS A 167 15.75 17.25 21.55
N ILE A 168 15.05 16.13 21.52
CA ILE A 168 14.35 15.51 22.63
C ILE A 168 14.89 14.09 22.78
N THR A 169 15.54 13.80 23.91
CA THR A 169 16.03 12.47 24.24
C THR A 169 15.02 11.73 25.11
N ASP A 170 14.41 10.66 24.59
CA ASP A 170 13.44 9.87 25.35
C ASP A 170 14.10 9.03 26.46
N SER A 171 13.29 8.35 27.27
CA SER A 171 13.79 7.54 28.39
C SER A 171 14.61 6.31 27.99
N SER A 172 14.62 5.93 26.71
CA SER A 172 15.46 4.84 26.18
C SER A 172 16.84 5.33 25.71
N GLY A 173 17.08 6.65 25.75
CA GLY A 173 18.29 7.29 25.21
C GLY A 173 18.17 7.63 23.72
N GLY A 174 17.01 7.39 23.09
CA GLY A 174 16.75 7.74 21.69
C GLY A 174 16.57 9.25 21.51
N VAL A 175 17.18 9.83 20.48
CA VAL A 175 17.12 11.28 20.21
C VAL A 175 16.18 11.59 19.04
N ILE A 176 15.25 12.52 19.26
CA ILE A 176 14.25 12.97 18.30
C ILE A 176 14.38 14.47 18.10
N LYS A 177 14.49 14.91 16.85
CA LYS A 177 14.53 16.32 16.47
C LYS A 177 13.11 16.81 16.14
N VAL A 178 12.69 17.92 16.73
CA VAL A 178 11.37 18.52 16.57
C VAL A 178 11.53 19.95 16.04
N VAL A 179 10.79 20.28 14.99
CA VAL A 179 10.76 21.65 14.44
C VAL A 179 9.87 22.53 15.33
N ALA A 180 10.45 23.57 15.93
CA ALA A 180 9.75 24.45 16.87
C ALA A 180 8.94 25.54 16.14
N PRO A 181 7.73 25.89 16.60
CA PRO A 181 6.99 27.04 16.08
C PRO A 181 7.77 28.35 16.28
N ASN A 182 7.55 29.30 15.38
CA ASN A 182 8.27 30.58 15.41
C ASN A 182 7.81 31.42 16.61
N GLY A 183 8.64 31.53 17.65
CA GLY A 183 8.49 32.56 18.69
C GLY A 183 8.65 32.10 20.13
N ASP A 184 8.45 30.81 20.43
CA ASP A 184 8.42 30.36 21.83
C ASP A 184 9.77 29.80 22.29
N LYS A 185 10.25 30.30 23.42
CA LYS A 185 11.35 29.68 24.19
C LYS A 185 10.76 28.52 24.99
N LEU A 186 11.37 27.34 24.88
CA LEU A 186 11.02 26.18 25.71
C LEU A 186 12.02 26.14 26.86
N ASP A 187 11.54 26.34 28.10
CA ASP A 187 12.41 26.36 29.28
C ASP A 187 13.00 24.97 29.59
N ALA A 188 14.15 24.99 30.27
CA ALA A 188 15.03 23.84 30.51
C ALA A 188 14.44 22.75 31.42
N ASP A 189 14.91 21.52 31.14
CA ASP A 189 14.74 20.22 31.82
C ASP A 189 13.30 19.67 32.00
N TRP A 190 13.01 18.57 31.29
CA TRP A 190 11.78 17.75 31.35
C TRP A 190 10.47 18.45 30.96
N THR A 191 10.54 19.39 30.03
CA THR A 191 9.37 20.11 29.51
C THR A 191 8.56 19.26 28.52
N PHE A 192 7.23 19.26 28.67
CA PHE A 192 6.32 18.64 27.70
C PHE A 192 6.27 19.46 26.41
N VAL A 193 6.64 18.85 25.29
CA VAL A 193 6.49 19.45 23.95
C VAL A 193 5.45 18.65 23.19
N THR A 194 4.30 19.25 22.92
CA THR A 194 3.29 18.65 22.05
C THR A 194 3.46 19.18 20.63
N ALA A 195 3.75 18.29 19.69
CA ALA A 195 4.00 18.61 18.28
C ALA A 195 3.20 17.63 17.40
N THR A 196 2.59 18.11 16.32
CA THR A 196 1.68 17.31 15.48
C THR A 196 2.13 17.27 14.02
N GLY A 197 2.79 16.22 13.51
CA GLY A 197 2.85 16.03 12.04
C GLY A 197 3.69 14.87 11.48
N VAL A 198 4.27 15.02 10.28
CA VAL A 198 4.89 13.96 9.47
C VAL A 198 6.25 13.55 10.03
N CYS A 199 6.39 12.27 10.38
CA CYS A 199 7.66 11.70 10.81
C CYS A 199 8.57 11.42 9.60
N SER A 200 9.86 11.76 9.72
CA SER A 200 10.91 11.48 8.74
C SER A 200 12.22 11.13 9.46
N VAL A 201 13.23 10.63 8.74
CA VAL A 201 14.56 10.34 9.31
C VAL A 201 15.59 11.23 8.61
N GLU A 202 16.44 11.90 9.40
CA GLU A 202 17.61 12.64 8.92
C GLU A 202 18.88 11.88 9.30
N MET A 203 19.83 11.81 8.37
CA MET A 203 21.17 11.27 8.60
C MET A 203 22.13 12.45 8.81
N THR A 204 22.87 12.46 9.92
CA THR A 204 23.94 13.44 10.16
C THR A 204 25.07 12.73 10.90
N ASP A 205 26.31 12.89 10.45
CA ASP A 205 27.52 12.33 11.08
C ASP A 205 27.40 10.83 11.48
N ASN A 206 26.91 9.98 10.57
CA ASN A 206 26.68 8.54 10.78
C ASN A 206 25.69 8.16 11.89
N GLN A 207 24.82 9.08 12.34
CA GLN A 207 23.73 8.78 13.28
C GLN A 207 22.34 9.03 12.65
N MET A 208 21.45 8.05 12.82
CA MET A 208 20.03 8.18 12.45
C MET A 208 19.31 9.03 13.50
N THR A 209 18.79 10.18 13.09
CA THR A 209 17.95 11.03 13.95
C THR A 209 16.52 11.06 13.42
N ARG A 210 15.56 10.72 14.28
CA ARG A 210 14.12 10.80 13.94
C ARG A 210 13.67 12.26 13.96
N VAL A 211 12.88 12.69 12.98
CA VAL A 211 12.43 14.08 12.80
C VAL A 211 10.91 14.15 12.68
N LEU A 212 10.27 14.97 13.52
CA LEU A 212 8.81 15.19 13.50
C LEU A 212 8.46 16.57 12.90
N LYS A 213 7.73 16.61 11.78
CA LYS A 213 7.35 17.85 11.06
C LYS A 213 5.88 18.21 11.22
N ILE A 214 5.53 19.28 11.93
CA ILE A 214 4.14 19.57 12.31
C ILE A 214 3.25 20.00 11.11
N ARG A 215 2.04 19.41 10.90
CA ARG A 215 0.99 19.89 9.96
C ARG A 215 -0.19 20.56 10.69
N ARG A 216 -0.63 21.72 10.20
CA ARG A 216 -1.68 22.60 10.79
C ARG A 216 -2.87 22.75 9.82
N ALA A 217 -4.05 23.11 10.34
CA ALA A 217 -5.18 23.54 9.49
C ALA A 217 -4.82 24.77 8.63
N ASP A 218 -3.97 25.65 9.18
CA ASP A 218 -3.36 26.76 8.44
C ASP A 218 -2.50 26.26 7.28
N ASP A 219 -1.95 25.04 7.30
CA ASP A 219 -1.17 24.49 6.19
C ASP A 219 -2.07 24.06 5.02
N VAL A 220 -3.34 23.70 5.27
CA VAL A 220 -4.31 23.38 4.19
C VAL A 220 -4.83 24.67 3.55
N VAL A 221 -5.14 25.68 4.37
CA VAL A 221 -5.51 27.02 3.87
C VAL A 221 -4.32 27.64 3.15
N ALA A 222 -3.12 27.60 3.73
CA ALA A 222 -1.88 28.05 3.10
C ALA A 222 -1.58 27.26 1.83
N GLN A 223 -1.83 25.95 1.76
CA GLN A 223 -1.64 25.17 0.54
C GLN A 223 -2.64 25.56 -0.56
N LYS A 224 -3.91 25.82 -0.22
CA LYS A 224 -4.90 26.32 -1.19
C LYS A 224 -4.53 27.70 -1.71
N THR A 225 -4.15 28.62 -0.81
CA THR A 225 -3.70 29.97 -1.14
C THR A 225 -2.42 29.94 -1.96
N TRP A 226 -1.43 29.16 -1.55
CA TRP A 226 -0.15 28.96 -2.25
C TRP A 226 -0.35 28.38 -3.65
N ALA A 227 -1.22 27.38 -3.82
CA ALA A 227 -1.47 26.79 -5.13
C ALA A 227 -2.16 27.80 -6.07
N ALA A 228 -3.11 28.59 -5.55
CA ALA A 228 -3.78 29.64 -6.32
C ALA A 228 -2.81 30.77 -6.71
N GLU A 229 -1.98 31.23 -5.78
CA GLU A 229 -0.93 32.22 -6.02
C GLU A 229 0.07 31.71 -7.06
N ARG A 230 0.52 30.45 -6.94
CA ARG A 230 1.44 29.85 -7.90
C ARG A 230 0.79 29.74 -9.27
N LEU A 231 -0.44 29.23 -9.35
CA LEU A 231 -1.20 29.10 -10.59
C LEU A 231 -1.41 30.45 -11.30
N ALA A 232 -1.65 31.53 -10.55
CA ALA A 232 -1.81 32.87 -11.09
C ALA A 232 -0.54 33.40 -11.79
N THR A 233 0.64 32.93 -11.38
CA THR A 233 1.92 33.30 -12.01
C THR A 233 2.30 32.45 -13.23
N MET A 234 1.59 31.35 -13.48
CA MET A 234 1.96 30.41 -14.54
C MET A 234 1.43 30.86 -15.90
N SER A 235 2.30 30.79 -16.92
CA SER A 235 1.86 30.95 -18.30
C SER A 235 0.97 29.78 -18.75
N LEU A 236 0.22 29.95 -19.84
CA LEU A 236 -0.55 28.85 -20.44
C LEU A 236 0.35 27.65 -20.79
N ASN A 237 1.57 27.90 -21.29
CA ASN A 237 2.51 26.83 -21.61
C ASN A 237 2.97 26.07 -20.35
N ASP A 238 3.21 26.78 -19.25
CA ASP A 238 3.56 26.13 -17.98
C ASP A 238 2.41 25.24 -17.52
N LYS A 239 1.18 25.78 -17.54
CA LYS A 239 -0.02 25.05 -17.14
C LYS A 239 -0.25 23.79 -17.98
N ILE A 240 -0.16 23.90 -19.30
CA ILE A 240 -0.33 22.75 -20.20
C ILE A 240 0.80 21.74 -20.02
N GLY A 241 2.06 22.19 -19.93
CA GLY A 241 3.20 21.29 -19.75
C GLY A 241 3.09 20.45 -18.48
N GLN A 242 2.56 21.03 -17.40
CA GLN A 242 2.33 20.30 -16.14
C GLN A 242 1.38 19.11 -16.27
N LEU A 243 0.57 19.04 -17.33
CA LEU A 243 -0.35 17.93 -17.59
C LEU A 243 0.33 16.74 -18.28
N PHE A 244 1.64 16.76 -18.53
CA PHE A 244 2.34 15.70 -19.25
C PHE A 244 3.46 15.06 -18.43
N GLN A 245 3.52 13.74 -18.50
CA GLN A 245 4.61 12.90 -18.01
C GLN A 245 5.28 12.17 -19.18
N VAL A 246 6.62 12.18 -19.20
CA VAL A 246 7.43 11.62 -20.29
C VAL A 246 8.40 10.56 -19.77
N ARG A 247 9.06 9.83 -20.67
CA ARG A 247 10.22 8.99 -20.34
C ARG A 247 11.48 9.52 -21.02
N PHE A 248 12.64 9.18 -20.47
CA PHE A 248 13.95 9.45 -21.04
C PHE A 248 14.79 8.18 -21.08
N ASP A 249 15.70 8.09 -22.06
CA ASP A 249 16.67 7.00 -22.16
C ASP A 249 17.96 7.34 -21.42
N GLY A 250 18.50 6.36 -20.69
CA GLY A 250 19.72 6.45 -19.89
C GLY A 250 19.52 7.08 -18.51
N ASP A 251 20.59 7.04 -17.72
CA ASP A 251 20.71 7.66 -16.38
C ASP A 251 21.66 8.87 -16.38
N THR A 252 21.97 9.40 -17.56
CA THR A 252 22.85 10.56 -17.73
C THR A 252 22.06 11.74 -18.27
N PHE A 253 22.06 12.85 -17.54
CA PHE A 253 21.34 14.06 -17.92
C PHE A 253 21.96 14.71 -19.18
N THR A 254 21.11 15.02 -20.17
CA THR A 254 21.54 15.58 -21.46
C THR A 254 20.89 16.93 -21.78
N SER A 255 21.48 17.68 -22.71
CA SER A 255 20.90 18.93 -23.21
C SER A 255 19.51 18.73 -23.85
N ALA A 256 19.25 17.58 -24.48
CA ALA A 256 17.94 17.27 -25.05
C ALA A 256 16.88 17.11 -23.96
N MET A 257 17.21 16.39 -22.87
CA MET A 257 16.32 16.27 -21.70
C MET A 257 16.06 17.63 -21.06
N ARG A 258 17.10 18.47 -20.93
CA ARG A 258 16.94 19.86 -20.47
C ARG A 258 15.97 20.63 -21.36
N GLN A 259 16.09 20.52 -22.69
CA GLN A 259 15.18 21.20 -23.62
C GLN A 259 13.75 20.72 -23.45
N THR A 260 13.49 19.42 -23.28
CA THR A 260 12.15 18.90 -22.95
C THR A 260 11.63 19.49 -21.65
N ILE A 261 12.42 19.45 -20.57
CA ILE A 261 12.00 20.00 -19.26
C ILE A 261 11.73 21.50 -19.31
N VAL A 262 12.66 22.26 -19.88
CA VAL A 262 12.63 23.72 -19.88
C VAL A 262 11.67 24.26 -20.92
N ASN A 263 11.68 23.77 -22.15
CA ASN A 263 10.88 24.36 -23.24
C ASN A 263 9.46 23.81 -23.27
N GLN A 264 9.26 22.53 -22.95
CA GLN A 264 7.95 21.89 -22.95
C GLN A 264 7.29 21.87 -21.56
N ARG A 265 8.01 22.35 -20.53
CA ARG A 265 7.47 22.63 -19.19
C ARG A 265 6.80 21.42 -18.53
N ILE A 266 7.29 20.22 -18.82
CA ILE A 266 6.66 18.94 -18.43
C ILE A 266 6.42 18.83 -16.91
N GLY A 267 5.36 18.12 -16.54
CA GLY A 267 4.94 17.91 -15.15
C GLY A 267 5.65 16.77 -14.45
N GLY A 268 6.12 15.77 -15.20
CA GLY A 268 6.78 14.61 -14.62
C GLY A 268 7.58 13.75 -15.60
N VAL A 269 8.29 12.79 -15.02
CA VAL A 269 9.08 11.76 -15.71
C VAL A 269 8.70 10.39 -15.13
N ILE A 270 8.67 9.36 -15.97
CA ILE A 270 8.54 7.96 -15.55
C ILE A 270 9.82 7.20 -15.95
N TYR A 271 10.32 6.39 -15.02
CA TYR A 271 11.49 5.54 -15.20
C TYR A 271 11.10 4.11 -15.57
N PHE A 272 11.93 3.52 -16.43
CA PHE A 272 11.90 2.09 -16.71
C PHE A 272 13.29 1.50 -16.66
N GLN A 273 13.37 0.24 -16.24
CA GLN A 273 14.62 -0.53 -16.25
C GLN A 273 15.17 -0.66 -17.68
N TYR A 274 14.32 -0.99 -18.66
CA TYR A 274 14.75 -1.17 -20.06
C TYR A 274 15.17 0.13 -20.75
N ASN A 275 14.86 1.29 -20.16
CA ASN A 275 15.40 2.59 -20.61
C ASN A 275 16.74 2.91 -19.95
N GLY A 276 17.28 2.05 -19.07
CA GLY A 276 18.55 2.25 -18.38
C GLY A 276 18.49 3.31 -17.28
N ASN A 277 17.30 3.63 -16.74
CA ASN A 277 17.17 4.64 -15.69
C ASN A 277 17.45 4.09 -14.29
N LEU A 278 17.44 2.77 -14.10
CA LEU A 278 17.30 2.10 -12.80
C LEU A 278 18.37 1.00 -12.57
N ASP A 279 19.46 1.05 -13.33
CA ASP A 279 20.51 0.02 -13.29
C ASP A 279 21.49 0.18 -12.12
N ASP A 280 21.73 1.41 -11.68
CA ASP A 280 22.62 1.74 -10.58
C ASP A 280 21.98 2.78 -9.64
N PRO A 281 21.75 2.45 -8.37
CA PRO A 281 21.02 3.34 -7.46
C PRO A 281 21.61 4.74 -7.30
N ASN A 282 22.94 4.86 -7.25
CA ASN A 282 23.61 6.14 -7.04
C ASN A 282 23.53 7.01 -8.30
N ARG A 283 23.71 6.42 -9.49
CA ARG A 283 23.53 7.12 -10.76
C ARG A 283 22.08 7.53 -10.97
N THR A 284 21.11 6.67 -10.66
CA THR A 284 19.69 7.04 -10.69
C THR A 284 19.38 8.21 -9.76
N ALA A 285 19.85 8.17 -8.51
CA ALA A 285 19.64 9.26 -7.56
C ALA A 285 20.26 10.59 -8.06
N LYS A 286 21.45 10.53 -8.65
CA LYS A 286 22.07 11.69 -9.29
C LYS A 286 21.24 12.19 -10.47
N PHE A 287 20.77 11.28 -11.33
CA PHE A 287 19.93 11.61 -12.47
C PHE A 287 18.64 12.32 -12.05
N SER A 288 17.96 11.81 -11.01
CA SER A 288 16.79 12.46 -10.41
C SER A 288 17.11 13.87 -9.92
N ASN A 289 18.25 14.07 -9.24
CA ASN A 289 18.67 15.40 -8.81
C ASN A 289 18.94 16.35 -9.99
N ASP A 290 19.57 15.87 -11.06
CA ASP A 290 19.84 16.68 -12.26
C ASP A 290 18.53 17.10 -12.96
N LEU A 291 17.55 16.19 -13.06
CA LEU A 291 16.21 16.49 -13.60
C LEU A 291 15.47 17.53 -12.75
N GLN A 292 15.50 17.39 -11.42
CA GLN A 292 14.91 18.36 -10.50
C GLN A 292 15.61 19.72 -10.60
N ALA A 293 16.94 19.75 -10.71
CA ALA A 293 17.70 20.98 -10.89
C ALA A 293 17.35 21.70 -12.20
N ALA A 294 17.11 20.97 -13.29
CA ALA A 294 16.66 21.55 -14.54
C ALA A 294 15.25 22.15 -14.45
N ALA A 295 14.35 21.51 -13.70
CA ALA A 295 12.98 21.99 -13.52
C ALA A 295 12.87 23.18 -12.55
N MET A 296 13.69 23.18 -11.50
CA MET A 296 13.72 24.22 -10.46
C MET A 296 14.69 25.37 -10.76
N GLY A 297 15.62 25.19 -11.69
CA GLY A 297 16.62 26.18 -12.06
C GLY A 297 16.05 27.44 -12.74
N PRO A 298 16.89 28.47 -12.95
CA PRO A 298 16.46 29.79 -13.43
C PRO A 298 15.79 29.76 -14.81
N ASP A 299 16.16 28.82 -15.67
CA ASP A 299 15.55 28.65 -16.98
C ASP A 299 14.30 27.75 -16.94
N GLY A 300 14.14 26.96 -15.88
CA GLY A 300 13.04 26.02 -15.68
C GLY A 300 11.73 26.70 -15.30
N PRO A 301 10.61 25.95 -15.25
CA PRO A 301 9.34 26.47 -14.75
C PRO A 301 9.36 26.92 -13.28
N GLY A 302 10.40 26.55 -12.52
CA GLY A 302 10.42 26.70 -11.06
C GLY A 302 9.38 25.78 -10.39
N ILE A 303 9.09 24.64 -11.01
CA ILE A 303 8.10 23.65 -10.56
C ILE A 303 8.80 22.28 -10.58
N PRO A 304 8.86 21.55 -9.46
CA PRO A 304 9.57 20.27 -9.38
C PRO A 304 8.81 19.21 -10.17
N LEU A 305 9.50 18.16 -10.59
CA LEU A 305 8.93 17.04 -11.35
C LEU A 305 8.31 15.99 -10.42
N LEU A 306 7.20 15.40 -10.87
CA LEU A 306 6.79 14.07 -10.39
C LEU A 306 7.67 13.04 -11.09
N ILE A 307 8.46 12.28 -10.34
CA ILE A 307 9.34 11.24 -10.87
C ILE A 307 8.79 9.91 -10.39
N SER A 308 8.37 9.07 -11.34
CA SER A 308 7.61 7.85 -11.06
C SER A 308 8.22 6.59 -11.67
N LEU A 309 7.74 5.43 -11.23
CA LEU A 309 8.03 4.10 -11.75
C LEU A 309 6.92 3.11 -11.35
N ASP A 310 6.86 1.94 -11.99
CA ASP A 310 5.96 0.85 -11.58
C ASP A 310 6.69 -0.17 -10.68
N GLN A 311 6.71 0.05 -9.36
CA GLN A 311 7.30 -0.91 -8.42
C GLN A 311 6.18 -1.64 -7.66
N GLU A 312 5.39 -2.47 -8.36
CA GLU A 312 4.29 -3.24 -7.76
C GLU A 312 4.79 -4.46 -6.95
N GLY A 313 5.95 -5.00 -7.33
CA GLY A 313 6.49 -6.24 -6.81
C GLY A 313 6.09 -7.49 -7.61
N GLY A 314 6.70 -8.63 -7.31
CA GLY A 314 6.44 -9.88 -8.02
C GLY A 314 6.81 -9.78 -9.50
N SER A 315 5.83 -9.85 -10.42
CA SER A 315 6.11 -9.78 -11.86
C SER A 315 6.46 -8.38 -12.37
N VAL A 316 6.04 -7.31 -11.69
CA VAL A 316 6.26 -5.94 -12.13
C VAL A 316 7.20 -5.23 -11.15
N ILE A 317 8.48 -5.24 -11.50
CA ILE A 317 9.55 -4.53 -10.80
C ILE A 317 10.35 -3.73 -11.81
N ARG A 318 11.00 -2.66 -11.36
CA ARG A 318 11.85 -1.81 -12.21
C ARG A 318 13.22 -1.56 -11.60
N ILE A 319 13.33 -1.56 -10.27
CA ILE A 319 14.59 -1.28 -9.57
C ILE A 319 15.53 -2.48 -9.68
N THR A 320 16.65 -2.32 -10.40
CA THR A 320 17.66 -3.37 -10.48
C THR A 320 18.33 -3.55 -9.12
N GLY A 321 18.35 -4.79 -8.61
CA GLY A 321 18.98 -5.10 -7.34
C GLY A 321 18.20 -4.64 -6.10
N GLY A 322 17.00 -4.05 -6.24
CA GLY A 322 16.12 -3.75 -5.10
C GLY A 322 15.46 -4.99 -4.48
N VAL A 323 14.54 -4.74 -3.54
CA VAL A 323 13.58 -5.78 -3.12
C VAL A 323 12.61 -6.11 -4.25
N GLU A 324 12.27 -7.38 -4.42
CA GLU A 324 11.40 -7.86 -5.50
C GLU A 324 9.93 -7.97 -5.06
N GLY A 325 9.67 -8.21 -3.77
CA GLY A 325 8.38 -8.49 -3.15
C GLY A 325 7.76 -9.83 -3.60
N PRO A 326 6.85 -10.42 -2.80
CA PRO A 326 6.14 -11.64 -3.20
C PRO A 326 5.06 -11.41 -4.27
N GLY A 327 4.84 -10.16 -4.68
CA GLY A 327 3.76 -9.74 -5.57
C GLY A 327 2.42 -9.62 -4.86
N ASN A 328 1.48 -8.90 -5.48
CA ASN A 328 0.19 -8.59 -4.85
C ASN A 328 -0.63 -9.85 -4.55
N MET A 329 -0.68 -10.85 -5.44
CA MET A 329 -1.39 -12.10 -5.14
C MET A 329 -0.73 -12.87 -3.98
N GLY A 330 0.60 -12.79 -3.83
CA GLY A 330 1.31 -13.33 -2.67
C GLY A 330 0.93 -12.62 -1.37
N ILE A 331 0.84 -11.28 -1.38
CA ILE A 331 0.32 -10.49 -0.24
C ILE A 331 -1.15 -10.84 0.03
N GLY A 332 -1.93 -11.02 -1.02
CA GLY A 332 -3.28 -11.56 -0.97
C GLY A 332 -3.33 -12.86 -0.19
N ALA A 333 -2.46 -13.80 -0.55
CA ALA A 333 -2.39 -15.12 0.05
C ALA A 333 -2.06 -15.09 1.55
N SER A 334 -1.24 -14.13 2.01
CA SER A 334 -0.92 -13.99 3.43
C SER A 334 -2.08 -13.46 4.28
N ARG A 335 -3.10 -12.82 3.65
CA ARG A 335 -4.22 -12.13 4.32
C ARG A 335 -3.79 -11.05 5.32
N SER A 336 -2.53 -10.64 5.28
CA SER A 336 -1.94 -9.78 6.29
C SER A 336 -1.88 -8.33 5.82
N ILE A 337 -2.62 -7.47 6.53
CA ILE A 337 -2.54 -6.01 6.40
C ILE A 337 -1.10 -5.54 6.65
N ASP A 338 -0.43 -6.12 7.65
CA ASP A 338 0.94 -5.78 8.00
C ASP A 338 1.92 -6.13 6.87
N SER A 339 1.70 -7.25 6.17
CA SER A 339 2.48 -7.63 5.00
C SER A 339 2.32 -6.63 3.86
N ALA A 340 1.10 -6.20 3.56
CA ALA A 340 0.83 -5.19 2.53
C ALA A 340 1.48 -3.84 2.88
N PHE A 341 1.35 -3.39 4.14
CA PHE A 341 2.00 -2.19 4.64
C PHE A 341 3.53 -2.28 4.55
N ALA A 342 4.12 -3.41 4.99
CA ALA A 342 5.55 -3.62 5.00
C ALA A 342 6.14 -3.55 3.58
N ILE A 343 5.52 -4.22 2.61
CA ILE A 343 5.97 -4.17 1.22
C ILE A 343 5.86 -2.75 0.64
N GLY A 344 4.73 -2.06 0.85
CA GLY A 344 4.59 -0.66 0.44
C GLY A 344 5.64 0.26 1.06
N ASN A 345 5.99 0.06 2.33
CA ASN A 345 7.05 0.81 3.02
C ASN A 345 8.45 0.50 2.46
N LEU A 346 8.77 -0.78 2.21
CA LEU A 346 10.06 -1.21 1.66
C LEU A 346 10.28 -0.61 0.27
N PHE A 347 9.31 -0.76 -0.63
CA PHE A 347 9.38 -0.12 -1.94
C PHE A 347 9.47 1.40 -1.82
N GLY A 348 8.65 2.01 -0.96
CA GLY A 348 8.69 3.44 -0.75
C GLY A 348 10.08 3.97 -0.31
N LYS A 349 10.78 3.25 0.58
CA LYS A 349 12.15 3.58 1.01
C LYS A 349 13.13 3.55 -0.16
N GLU A 350 13.10 2.49 -0.98
CA GLU A 350 14.00 2.35 -2.12
C GLU A 350 13.71 3.37 -3.21
N ILE A 351 12.44 3.58 -3.55
CA ILE A 351 11.99 4.60 -4.51
C ILE A 351 12.49 5.99 -4.09
N ARG A 352 12.31 6.33 -2.81
CA ARG A 352 12.76 7.62 -2.28
C ARG A 352 14.28 7.77 -2.35
N ALA A 353 15.04 6.72 -2.06
CA ALA A 353 16.51 6.76 -2.16
C ALA A 353 17.00 7.04 -3.59
N LEU A 354 16.24 6.62 -4.60
CA LEU A 354 16.51 6.89 -6.02
C LEU A 354 16.11 8.31 -6.46
N GLY A 355 15.52 9.11 -5.58
CA GLY A 355 15.00 10.45 -5.91
C GLY A 355 13.67 10.43 -6.68
N ALA A 356 13.08 9.26 -6.89
CA ALA A 356 11.70 9.14 -7.34
C ALA A 356 10.75 9.44 -6.16
N ASN A 357 9.56 9.95 -6.47
CA ASN A 357 8.62 10.46 -5.47
C ASN A 357 7.18 9.95 -5.66
N MET A 358 6.95 9.10 -6.66
CA MET A 358 5.64 8.54 -6.98
C MET A 358 5.79 7.09 -7.40
N ASP A 359 5.03 6.21 -6.77
CA ASP A 359 4.91 4.82 -7.22
C ASP A 359 3.59 4.66 -7.96
N LEU A 360 3.64 3.99 -9.10
CA LEU A 360 2.46 3.65 -9.88
C LEU A 360 1.86 2.36 -9.33
N ALA A 361 1.54 2.36 -8.04
CA ALA A 361 1.00 1.22 -7.27
C ALA A 361 0.19 1.76 -6.07
N PRO A 362 -0.74 0.96 -5.49
CA PRO A 362 -1.02 -0.46 -5.79
C PRO A 362 -1.95 -0.70 -6.99
N ASP A 363 -1.91 -1.94 -7.49
CA ASP A 363 -2.95 -2.49 -8.36
C ASP A 363 -4.17 -2.88 -7.50
N LEU A 364 -5.30 -2.26 -7.79
CA LEU A 364 -6.60 -2.38 -7.13
C LEU A 364 -7.61 -3.15 -7.97
N ASP A 365 -7.18 -3.79 -9.07
CA ASP A 365 -8.04 -4.62 -9.89
C ASP A 365 -8.44 -5.89 -9.14
N VAL A 366 -9.69 -6.33 -9.31
CA VAL A 366 -10.20 -7.57 -8.71
C VAL A 366 -10.10 -8.70 -9.73
N ASN A 367 -9.17 -9.64 -9.53
CA ASN A 367 -8.92 -10.72 -10.48
C ASN A 367 -9.92 -11.87 -10.30
N ASN A 368 -11.19 -11.61 -10.62
CA ASN A 368 -12.29 -12.58 -10.58
C ASN A 368 -12.45 -13.38 -11.88
N ASN A 369 -11.57 -13.15 -12.87
CA ASN A 369 -11.51 -13.89 -14.12
C ASN A 369 -10.17 -14.63 -14.25
N ALA A 370 -10.21 -15.96 -14.12
CA ALA A 370 -9.01 -16.79 -14.22
C ALA A 370 -8.36 -16.77 -15.62
N ALA A 371 -9.08 -16.33 -16.66
CA ALA A 371 -8.56 -16.16 -18.01
C ALA A 371 -7.99 -14.76 -18.29
N ASN A 372 -7.93 -13.87 -17.27
CA ASN A 372 -7.39 -12.53 -17.44
C ASN A 372 -5.92 -12.59 -17.91
N PRO A 373 -5.57 -11.95 -19.05
CA PRO A 373 -4.24 -12.07 -19.64
C PRO A 373 -3.21 -11.10 -19.05
N VAL A 374 -3.62 -10.06 -18.32
CA VAL A 374 -2.79 -8.89 -18.00
C VAL A 374 -2.69 -8.56 -16.50
N ILE A 375 -3.71 -8.86 -15.70
CA ILE A 375 -3.71 -8.62 -14.24
C ILE A 375 -3.15 -9.85 -13.52
N GLY A 376 -3.89 -10.97 -13.47
CA GLY A 376 -3.38 -12.22 -12.91
C GLY A 376 -2.79 -12.03 -11.51
N ILE A 377 -1.52 -12.43 -11.33
CA ILE A 377 -0.77 -12.27 -10.06
C ILE A 377 -0.53 -10.82 -9.60
N ARG A 378 -0.84 -9.81 -10.43
CA ARG A 378 -0.73 -8.38 -10.08
C ARG A 378 -1.89 -7.89 -9.22
N SER A 379 -3.01 -8.60 -9.17
CA SER A 379 -4.09 -8.33 -8.22
C SER A 379 -3.83 -9.02 -6.89
N PHE A 380 -4.33 -8.44 -5.79
CA PHE A 380 -4.35 -9.10 -4.48
C PHE A 380 -5.28 -10.33 -4.43
N GLY A 381 -6.25 -10.48 -5.34
CA GLY A 381 -7.13 -11.65 -5.36
C GLY A 381 -8.49 -11.40 -6.01
N GLU A 382 -9.41 -12.34 -5.84
CA GLU A 382 -10.75 -12.29 -6.47
C GLU A 382 -11.83 -11.61 -5.61
N GLN A 383 -11.52 -11.28 -4.35
CA GLN A 383 -12.49 -10.73 -3.41
C GLN A 383 -12.32 -9.21 -3.26
N PRO A 384 -13.30 -8.38 -3.63
CA PRO A 384 -13.22 -6.91 -3.56
C PRO A 384 -12.83 -6.39 -2.17
N ALA A 385 -13.37 -6.98 -1.10
CA ALA A 385 -13.06 -6.57 0.26
C ALA A 385 -11.58 -6.82 0.63
N LEU A 386 -11.01 -7.94 0.18
CA LEU A 386 -9.61 -8.26 0.41
C LEU A 386 -8.70 -7.29 -0.35
N VAL A 387 -9.00 -7.06 -1.64
CA VAL A 387 -8.27 -6.09 -2.49
C VAL A 387 -8.33 -4.69 -1.88
N SER A 388 -9.49 -4.27 -1.36
CA SER A 388 -9.66 -2.97 -0.72
C SER A 388 -8.82 -2.82 0.56
N GLN A 389 -8.83 -3.83 1.44
CA GLN A 389 -8.09 -3.79 2.70
C GLN A 389 -6.57 -3.78 2.47
N LEU A 390 -6.08 -4.66 1.59
CA LEU A 390 -4.64 -4.75 1.30
C LEU A 390 -4.16 -3.56 0.47
N GLY A 391 -4.96 -3.06 -0.46
CA GLY A 391 -4.68 -1.83 -1.21
C GLY A 391 -4.52 -0.62 -0.30
N GLN A 392 -5.43 -0.44 0.67
CA GLN A 392 -5.32 0.62 1.68
C GLN A 392 -4.03 0.47 2.50
N ALA A 393 -3.71 -0.74 2.96
CA ALA A 393 -2.49 -0.97 3.73
C ALA A 393 -1.21 -0.66 2.94
N TYR A 394 -1.17 -1.06 1.67
CA TYR A 394 -0.06 -0.75 0.76
C TYR A 394 0.12 0.76 0.56
N VAL A 395 -0.98 1.49 0.33
CA VAL A 395 -0.99 2.96 0.23
C VAL A 395 -0.36 3.60 1.47
N ASN A 396 -0.75 3.14 2.65
CA ASN A 396 -0.20 3.63 3.91
C ASN A 396 1.29 3.30 4.07
N GLY A 397 1.72 2.14 3.55
CA GLY A 397 3.13 1.78 3.44
C GLY A 397 3.91 2.81 2.62
N LEU A 398 3.46 3.14 1.41
CA LEU A 398 4.07 4.17 0.56
C LEU A 398 4.07 5.55 1.23
N HIS A 399 2.96 5.95 1.84
CA HIS A 399 2.83 7.24 2.54
C HIS A 399 3.82 7.36 3.70
N SER A 400 4.04 6.29 4.46
CA SER A 400 5.00 6.28 5.57
C SER A 400 6.45 6.51 5.10
N ALA A 401 6.76 6.20 3.84
CA ALA A 401 8.03 6.49 3.20
C ALA A 401 8.06 7.85 2.48
N SER A 402 6.97 8.63 2.54
CA SER A 402 6.77 9.88 1.79
C SER A 402 6.79 9.69 0.26
N ILE A 403 6.15 8.61 -0.22
CA ILE A 403 5.90 8.36 -1.65
C ILE A 403 4.42 8.59 -1.99
N ILE A 404 4.18 9.17 -3.15
CA ILE A 404 2.84 9.36 -3.73
C ILE A 404 2.33 7.99 -4.20
N ALA A 405 1.16 7.58 -3.73
CA ALA A 405 0.52 6.33 -4.14
C ALA A 405 -0.44 6.54 -5.32
N THR A 406 -0.48 5.57 -6.23
CA THR A 406 -1.32 5.60 -7.43
C THR A 406 -2.12 4.32 -7.58
N GLY A 407 -3.42 4.38 -7.27
CA GLY A 407 -4.33 3.24 -7.47
C GLY A 407 -4.63 3.01 -8.95
N LYS A 408 -4.53 1.76 -9.42
CA LYS A 408 -4.76 1.39 -10.82
C LYS A 408 -5.44 0.02 -10.97
N HIS A 409 -6.10 -0.30 -12.08
CA HIS A 409 -6.32 0.52 -13.26
C HIS A 409 -7.81 0.88 -13.35
N PHE A 410 -8.16 2.11 -12.98
CA PHE A 410 -9.55 2.53 -12.85
C PHE A 410 -10.29 2.51 -14.20
N PRO A 411 -11.52 1.99 -14.30
CA PRO A 411 -12.42 1.61 -13.21
C PRO A 411 -12.36 0.13 -12.76
N GLY A 412 -11.38 -0.64 -13.25
CA GLY A 412 -11.17 -2.05 -12.91
C GLY A 412 -10.92 -2.91 -14.16
N HIS A 413 -9.72 -3.47 -14.26
CA HIS A 413 -9.24 -4.27 -15.40
C HIS A 413 -9.29 -5.78 -15.13
N GLY A 414 -9.71 -6.18 -13.93
CA GLY A 414 -9.60 -7.56 -13.43
C GLY A 414 -10.50 -8.61 -14.11
N ASP A 415 -11.54 -8.18 -14.84
CA ASP A 415 -12.44 -9.06 -15.63
C ASP A 415 -12.33 -8.83 -17.15
N THR A 416 -11.13 -8.57 -17.64
CA THR A 416 -10.89 -8.48 -19.09
C THR A 416 -10.32 -9.77 -19.66
N ASN A 417 -10.60 -10.00 -20.94
CA ASN A 417 -10.11 -11.14 -21.73
C ASN A 417 -9.17 -10.70 -22.87
N VAL A 418 -8.87 -9.40 -22.97
CA VAL A 418 -7.96 -8.79 -23.93
C VAL A 418 -6.97 -7.92 -23.15
N ASP A 419 -5.69 -7.95 -23.54
CA ASP A 419 -4.67 -7.07 -22.98
C ASP A 419 -4.73 -5.69 -23.65
N SER A 420 -4.86 -4.62 -22.86
CA SER A 420 -4.91 -3.23 -23.33
C SER A 420 -3.63 -2.76 -24.05
N HIS A 421 -2.51 -3.46 -23.86
CA HIS A 421 -1.29 -3.21 -24.64
C HIS A 421 -1.43 -3.63 -26.11
N SER A 422 -2.32 -4.58 -26.39
CA SER A 422 -2.48 -5.21 -27.72
C SER A 422 -3.84 -4.95 -28.39
N GLY A 423 -4.84 -4.50 -27.64
CA GLY A 423 -6.18 -4.18 -28.14
C GLY A 423 -6.99 -3.32 -27.18
N LEU A 424 -8.28 -3.12 -27.46
CA LEU A 424 -9.21 -2.41 -26.57
C LEU A 424 -10.10 -3.41 -25.84
N PRO A 425 -9.90 -3.65 -24.53
CA PRO A 425 -10.73 -4.57 -23.76
C PRO A 425 -12.12 -3.99 -23.51
N VAL A 426 -13.13 -4.86 -23.45
CA VAL A 426 -14.53 -4.48 -23.21
C VAL A 426 -15.10 -5.34 -22.09
N ILE A 427 -15.58 -4.69 -21.03
CA ILE A 427 -16.36 -5.30 -19.94
C ILE A 427 -17.83 -4.99 -20.20
N SER A 428 -18.62 -6.04 -20.47
CA SER A 428 -20.03 -5.92 -20.88
C SER A 428 -21.00 -6.78 -20.09
N ASN A 429 -20.49 -7.60 -19.16
CA ASN A 429 -21.22 -8.60 -18.39
C ASN A 429 -21.75 -8.10 -17.04
N TYR A 430 -21.75 -6.80 -16.78
CA TYR A 430 -22.21 -6.20 -15.53
C TYR A 430 -23.30 -5.17 -15.76
N ASP A 431 -24.20 -5.02 -14.79
CA ASP A 431 -24.91 -3.76 -14.58
C ASP A 431 -24.03 -2.80 -13.74
N PHE A 432 -24.43 -1.54 -13.59
CA PHE A 432 -23.63 -0.57 -12.84
C PHE A 432 -23.44 -0.96 -11.36
N ALA A 433 -24.48 -1.48 -10.70
CA ALA A 433 -24.44 -1.77 -9.28
C ALA A 433 -23.52 -2.95 -8.94
N SER A 434 -23.57 -4.03 -9.73
CA SER A 434 -22.67 -5.17 -9.62
C SER A 434 -21.23 -4.81 -9.97
N PHE A 435 -21.04 -3.95 -10.98
CA PHE A 435 -19.72 -3.41 -11.33
C PHE A 435 -19.15 -2.58 -10.18
N ASP A 436 -19.90 -1.62 -9.64
CA ASP A 436 -19.46 -0.76 -8.55
C ASP A 436 -19.16 -1.54 -7.25
N ALA A 437 -19.99 -2.53 -6.92
CA ALA A 437 -19.78 -3.37 -5.75
C ALA A 437 -18.53 -4.27 -5.87
N THR A 438 -18.08 -4.54 -7.09
CA THR A 438 -16.93 -5.41 -7.38
C THR A 438 -15.67 -4.60 -7.69
N HIS A 439 -15.64 -3.98 -8.87
CA HIS A 439 -14.47 -3.32 -9.44
C HIS A 439 -14.32 -1.88 -8.94
N GLY A 440 -15.44 -1.19 -8.66
CA GLY A 440 -15.45 0.16 -8.10
C GLY A 440 -15.01 0.24 -6.64
N ARG A 441 -15.39 -0.77 -5.86
CA ARG A 441 -15.23 -0.81 -4.41
C ARG A 441 -13.78 -0.57 -3.94
N PRO A 442 -12.74 -1.25 -4.47
CA PRO A 442 -11.36 -0.99 -4.08
C PRO A 442 -10.92 0.47 -4.24
N PHE A 443 -11.31 1.12 -5.34
CA PHE A 443 -10.96 2.53 -5.58
C PHE A 443 -11.66 3.45 -4.59
N ARG A 444 -12.95 3.22 -4.31
CA ARG A 444 -13.71 4.00 -3.33
C ARG A 444 -13.18 3.82 -1.91
N GLU A 445 -12.87 2.60 -1.50
CA GLU A 445 -12.32 2.36 -0.16
C GLU A 445 -10.88 2.90 -0.02
N ALA A 446 -10.10 2.96 -1.10
CA ALA A 446 -8.76 3.55 -1.08
C ALA A 446 -8.74 5.05 -0.72
N LEU A 447 -9.86 5.78 -0.85
CA LEU A 447 -9.95 7.18 -0.41
C LEU A 447 -9.76 7.31 1.10
N ALA A 448 -10.16 6.32 1.91
CA ALA A 448 -9.99 6.33 3.36
C ALA A 448 -8.50 6.30 3.77
N ALA A 449 -7.65 5.69 2.95
CA ALA A 449 -6.20 5.73 3.10
C ALA A 449 -5.56 7.02 2.54
N GLY A 450 -6.36 7.97 2.05
CA GLY A 450 -5.87 9.22 1.48
C GLY A 450 -5.15 9.07 0.15
N MET A 451 -5.60 8.13 -0.70
CA MET A 451 -5.09 7.89 -2.06
C MET A 451 -4.78 9.21 -2.79
N ASP A 452 -3.55 9.33 -3.32
CA ASP A 452 -3.08 10.59 -3.92
C ASP A 452 -3.45 10.71 -5.39
N CYS A 453 -3.28 9.61 -6.11
CA CYS A 453 -3.44 9.53 -7.55
C CYS A 453 -4.26 8.30 -7.94
N ILE A 454 -5.06 8.40 -9.00
CA ILE A 454 -5.72 7.26 -9.63
C ILE A 454 -5.35 7.23 -11.11
N MET A 455 -4.89 6.08 -11.58
CA MET A 455 -4.58 5.83 -12.98
C MET A 455 -5.76 5.17 -13.69
N SER A 456 -6.21 5.76 -14.80
CA SER A 456 -7.28 5.21 -15.63
C SER A 456 -6.76 4.12 -16.59
N ALA A 457 -7.55 3.07 -16.81
CA ALA A 457 -7.31 2.04 -17.81
C ALA A 457 -7.89 2.38 -19.19
N HIS A 458 -7.29 1.85 -20.25
CA HIS A 458 -7.80 1.94 -21.61
C HIS A 458 -8.78 0.79 -21.92
N ILE A 459 -9.91 0.75 -21.21
CA ILE A 459 -10.94 -0.28 -21.34
C ILE A 459 -12.33 0.35 -21.55
N VAL A 460 -13.25 -0.34 -22.23
CA VAL A 460 -14.66 0.05 -22.30
C VAL A 460 -15.43 -0.67 -21.20
N VAL A 461 -16.22 0.07 -20.41
CA VAL A 461 -17.14 -0.50 -19.42
C VAL A 461 -18.56 -0.16 -19.84
N SER A 462 -19.23 -1.13 -20.48
CA SER A 462 -20.48 -0.88 -21.21
C SER A 462 -21.63 -0.38 -20.35
N CYS A 463 -21.65 -0.71 -19.06
CA CYS A 463 -22.68 -0.21 -18.13
C CYS A 463 -22.48 1.25 -17.69
N ILE A 464 -21.34 1.88 -18.01
CA ILE A 464 -21.06 3.29 -17.72
C ILE A 464 -21.01 4.10 -19.02
N ASP A 465 -20.14 3.71 -19.95
CA ASP A 465 -20.03 4.30 -21.29
C ASP A 465 -19.66 3.20 -22.30
N PRO A 466 -20.60 2.77 -23.15
CA PRO A 466 -20.36 1.72 -24.13
C PRO A 466 -19.54 2.16 -25.35
N ASN A 467 -19.29 3.47 -25.52
CA ASN A 467 -18.74 4.01 -26.76
C ASN A 467 -17.28 4.42 -26.65
N ARG A 468 -16.76 4.62 -25.44
CA ARG A 468 -15.43 5.18 -25.23
C ARG A 468 -14.61 4.37 -24.22
N PRO A 469 -13.29 4.26 -24.43
CA PRO A 469 -12.39 3.84 -23.37
C PRO A 469 -12.55 4.74 -22.14
N ALA A 470 -12.46 4.18 -20.95
CA ALA A 470 -12.63 4.87 -19.68
C ALA A 470 -11.78 6.15 -19.61
N THR A 471 -10.50 6.08 -19.99
CA THR A 471 -9.57 7.23 -20.08
C THR A 471 -10.12 8.42 -20.86
N LEU A 472 -10.94 8.18 -21.88
CA LEU A 472 -11.50 9.22 -22.77
C LEU A 472 -12.97 9.52 -22.48
N SER A 473 -13.55 8.91 -21.43
CA SER A 473 -14.97 9.03 -21.11
C SER A 473 -15.21 9.99 -19.93
N PRO A 474 -15.89 11.13 -20.12
CA PRO A 474 -16.36 11.96 -19.01
C PRO A 474 -17.38 11.25 -18.11
N GLN A 475 -18.13 10.26 -18.62
CA GLN A 475 -19.05 9.49 -17.78
C GLN A 475 -18.28 8.64 -16.76
N VAL A 476 -17.12 8.10 -17.16
CA VAL A 476 -16.27 7.32 -16.25
C VAL A 476 -15.40 8.24 -15.40
N MET A 477 -14.72 9.23 -15.99
CA MET A 477 -13.77 10.09 -15.28
C MET A 477 -14.43 11.17 -14.42
N GLN A 478 -15.46 11.87 -14.89
CA GLN A 478 -16.18 12.87 -14.09
C GLN A 478 -17.35 12.23 -13.34
N GLY A 479 -18.29 11.63 -14.07
CA GLY A 479 -19.51 11.10 -13.47
C GLY A 479 -19.24 10.00 -12.44
N TYR A 480 -18.43 9.01 -12.79
CA TYR A 480 -18.17 7.91 -11.87
C TYR A 480 -17.06 8.23 -10.86
N LEU A 481 -15.86 8.62 -11.30
CA LEU A 481 -14.73 8.83 -10.38
C LEU A 481 -14.84 10.10 -9.52
N ARG A 482 -15.13 11.26 -10.13
CA ARG A 482 -15.19 12.53 -9.38
C ARG A 482 -16.50 12.67 -8.60
N GLU A 483 -17.63 12.43 -9.23
CA GLU A 483 -18.95 12.71 -8.64
C GLU A 483 -19.45 11.56 -7.78
N ASN A 484 -19.46 10.32 -8.29
CA ASN A 484 -20.00 9.18 -7.54
C ASN A 484 -19.04 8.64 -6.47
N ILE A 485 -17.77 8.42 -6.81
CA ILE A 485 -16.75 7.96 -5.85
C ILE A 485 -16.26 9.11 -4.95
N GLY A 486 -16.24 10.35 -5.45
CA GLY A 486 -15.83 11.52 -4.66
C GLY A 486 -14.32 11.76 -4.63
N PHE A 487 -13.56 11.26 -5.61
CA PHE A 487 -12.10 11.42 -5.64
C PHE A 487 -11.67 12.82 -6.06
N ASP A 488 -10.92 13.55 -5.21
CA ASP A 488 -10.39 14.90 -5.51
C ASP A 488 -8.86 14.93 -5.73
N GLY A 489 -8.19 13.78 -5.71
CA GLY A 489 -6.76 13.67 -6.00
C GLY A 489 -6.40 13.83 -7.48
N VAL A 490 -5.14 13.59 -7.84
CA VAL A 490 -4.70 13.66 -9.25
C VAL A 490 -5.25 12.46 -10.01
N VAL A 491 -5.84 12.68 -11.18
CA VAL A 491 -6.19 11.58 -12.09
C VAL A 491 -5.16 11.55 -13.21
N MET A 492 -4.57 10.38 -13.47
CA MET A 492 -3.63 10.19 -14.57
C MET A 492 -4.08 9.11 -15.55
N THR A 493 -3.59 9.19 -16.80
CA THR A 493 -3.79 8.10 -17.76
C THR A 493 -2.80 6.96 -17.51
N ASP A 494 -3.17 5.74 -17.90
CA ASP A 494 -2.19 4.73 -18.33
C ASP A 494 -1.45 5.23 -19.59
N SER A 495 -0.47 4.48 -20.08
CA SER A 495 0.37 4.90 -21.21
C SER A 495 -0.44 5.17 -22.48
N MET A 496 -0.52 6.44 -22.87
CA MET A 496 -1.25 6.90 -24.07
C MET A 496 -0.67 6.34 -25.38
N GLY A 497 0.49 5.67 -25.32
CA GLY A 497 1.08 4.93 -26.44
C GLY A 497 0.52 3.52 -26.65
N MET A 498 -0.36 3.01 -25.77
CA MET A 498 -0.92 1.66 -25.86
C MET A 498 -1.98 1.52 -26.96
N ALA A 499 -2.11 0.30 -27.50
CA ALA A 499 -3.04 -0.01 -28.59
C ALA A 499 -4.51 0.28 -28.25
N GLY A 500 -4.92 0.14 -26.98
CA GLY A 500 -6.25 0.51 -26.50
C GLY A 500 -6.65 1.97 -26.80
N ILE A 501 -5.69 2.86 -27.06
CA ILE A 501 -5.91 4.24 -27.51
C ILE A 501 -5.45 4.42 -28.97
N THR A 502 -4.21 4.05 -29.27
CA THR A 502 -3.57 4.41 -30.55
C THR A 502 -4.19 3.72 -31.77
N ALA A 503 -4.93 2.62 -31.58
CA ALA A 503 -5.69 1.98 -32.66
C ALA A 503 -6.88 2.82 -33.17
N GLY A 504 -7.45 3.70 -32.31
CA GLY A 504 -8.65 4.47 -32.64
C GLY A 504 -8.47 5.99 -32.63
N TYR A 505 -7.39 6.49 -32.02
CA TYR A 505 -7.21 7.92 -31.75
C TYR A 505 -5.77 8.37 -32.04
N SER A 506 -5.61 9.52 -32.69
CA SER A 506 -4.32 10.18 -32.79
C SER A 506 -3.88 10.75 -31.43
N ALA A 507 -2.57 10.95 -31.24
CA ALA A 507 -2.01 11.53 -30.01
C ALA A 507 -2.70 12.86 -29.62
N SER A 508 -2.86 13.76 -30.60
CA SER A 508 -3.55 15.05 -30.41
C SER A 508 -5.00 14.90 -29.96
N LYS A 509 -5.78 14.03 -30.64
CA LYS A 509 -7.19 13.83 -30.31
C LYS A 509 -7.36 13.17 -28.96
N ALA A 510 -6.57 12.14 -28.67
CA ALA A 510 -6.62 11.43 -27.40
C ALA A 510 -6.25 12.35 -26.23
N ALA A 511 -5.23 13.22 -26.39
CA ALA A 511 -4.84 14.17 -25.36
C ALA A 511 -5.94 15.17 -25.01
N VAL A 512 -6.56 15.79 -26.03
CA VAL A 512 -7.68 16.73 -25.83
C VAL A 512 -8.86 16.02 -25.15
N MET A 513 -9.23 14.84 -25.64
CA MET A 513 -10.35 14.06 -25.09
C MET A 513 -10.10 13.61 -23.65
N ALA A 514 -8.90 13.18 -23.28
CA ALA A 514 -8.58 12.77 -21.90
C ALA A 514 -8.70 13.95 -20.92
N ILE A 515 -8.21 15.14 -21.29
CA ILE A 515 -8.31 16.35 -20.45
C ILE A 515 -9.78 16.76 -20.30
N GLN A 516 -10.54 16.76 -21.40
CA GLN A 516 -11.99 17.00 -21.38
C GLN A 516 -12.75 15.99 -20.54
N ALA A 517 -12.33 14.72 -20.54
CA ALA A 517 -12.92 13.67 -19.73
C ALA A 517 -12.71 13.91 -18.23
N GLY A 518 -11.68 14.64 -17.81
CA GLY A 518 -11.39 14.91 -16.40
C GLY A 518 -10.05 14.39 -15.91
N VAL A 519 -9.17 13.93 -16.82
CA VAL A 519 -7.80 13.53 -16.48
C VAL A 519 -6.91 14.75 -16.28
N ASP A 520 -6.04 14.71 -15.28
CA ASP A 520 -5.13 15.80 -14.93
C ASP A 520 -3.70 15.59 -15.47
N LEU A 521 -3.21 14.35 -15.53
CA LEU A 521 -1.84 14.02 -15.96
C LEU A 521 -1.82 12.93 -17.04
N LEU A 522 -1.28 13.24 -18.22
CA LEU A 522 -1.20 12.33 -19.36
C LEU A 522 0.18 11.68 -19.38
N SER A 523 0.22 10.35 -19.27
CA SER A 523 1.45 9.59 -19.30
C SER A 523 1.78 9.09 -20.70
N LEU A 524 3.03 9.31 -21.12
CA LEU A 524 3.63 8.70 -22.31
C LEU A 524 2.85 8.90 -23.62
N SER A 525 2.46 10.14 -23.91
CA SER A 525 1.91 10.49 -25.24
C SER A 525 2.89 10.05 -26.34
N PRO A 526 2.43 9.31 -27.38
CA PRO A 526 3.31 8.82 -28.44
C PRO A 526 3.87 9.94 -29.32
N ASP A 527 3.20 11.10 -29.35
CA ASP A 527 3.72 12.35 -29.91
C ASP A 527 3.43 13.50 -28.94
N LEU A 528 4.42 13.82 -28.11
CA LEU A 528 4.32 14.87 -27.10
C LEU A 528 4.13 16.25 -27.73
N THR A 529 4.85 16.55 -28.82
CA THR A 529 4.81 17.87 -29.46
C THR A 529 3.44 18.14 -30.05
N ALA A 530 2.87 17.16 -30.78
CA ALA A 530 1.54 17.27 -31.35
C ALA A 530 0.44 17.31 -30.29
N ALA A 531 0.61 16.58 -29.18
CA ALA A 531 -0.33 16.62 -28.06
C ALA A 531 -0.33 17.98 -27.35
N LEU A 532 0.84 18.53 -27.00
CA LEU A 532 0.97 19.85 -26.39
C LEU A 532 0.36 20.95 -27.28
N ALA A 533 0.65 20.91 -28.58
CA ALA A 533 0.11 21.87 -29.54
C ALA A 533 -1.42 21.78 -29.65
N ALA A 534 -1.97 20.57 -29.68
CA ALA A 534 -3.41 20.35 -29.77
C ALA A 534 -4.15 20.81 -28.51
N VAL A 535 -3.64 20.49 -27.32
CA VAL A 535 -4.23 20.96 -26.05
C VAL A 535 -4.20 22.48 -25.98
N LYS A 536 -3.08 23.10 -26.39
CA LYS A 536 -2.98 24.56 -26.44
C LYS A 536 -3.99 25.18 -27.41
N ALA A 537 -4.13 24.61 -28.60
CA ALA A 537 -5.11 25.08 -29.58
C ALA A 537 -6.55 24.94 -29.05
N ALA A 538 -6.88 23.81 -28.41
CA ALA A 538 -8.20 23.57 -27.82
C ALA A 538 -8.52 24.53 -26.66
N VAL A 539 -7.52 24.94 -25.86
CA VAL A 539 -7.73 25.97 -24.83
C VAL A 539 -7.95 27.34 -25.46
N LEU A 540 -7.15 27.71 -26.46
CA LEU A 540 -7.27 29.01 -27.13
C LEU A 540 -8.57 29.16 -27.93
N SER A 541 -9.12 28.05 -28.45
CA SER A 541 -10.42 28.03 -29.14
C SER A 541 -11.63 28.00 -28.20
N GLY A 542 -11.41 27.70 -26.91
CA GLY A 542 -12.48 27.49 -25.92
C GLY A 542 -13.08 26.09 -25.91
N GLU A 543 -12.57 25.16 -26.73
CA GLU A 543 -12.95 23.74 -26.70
C GLU A 543 -12.59 23.07 -25.35
N ILE A 544 -11.48 23.49 -24.73
CA ILE A 544 -11.17 23.22 -23.33
C ILE A 544 -11.25 24.55 -22.57
N PRO A 545 -12.19 24.73 -21.63
CA PRO A 545 -12.22 25.95 -20.83
C PRO A 545 -10.95 26.04 -19.97
N MET A 546 -10.39 27.26 -19.83
CA MET A 546 -9.19 27.49 -19.02
C MET A 546 -9.35 26.99 -17.56
N SER A 547 -10.57 27.06 -17.01
CA SER A 547 -10.89 26.54 -15.68
C SER A 547 -10.58 25.05 -15.54
N ARG A 548 -10.80 24.25 -16.58
CA ARG A 548 -10.48 22.81 -16.57
C ARG A 548 -8.97 22.58 -16.44
N ILE A 549 -8.16 23.38 -17.12
CA ILE A 549 -6.69 23.34 -17.00
C ILE A 549 -6.27 23.78 -15.59
N ASP A 550 -6.84 24.86 -15.09
CA ASP A 550 -6.54 25.43 -13.78
C ASP A 550 -6.87 24.45 -12.63
N GLU A 551 -7.97 23.71 -12.74
CA GLU A 551 -8.32 22.63 -11.81
C GLU A 551 -7.26 21.53 -11.78
N SER A 552 -6.87 21.00 -12.95
CA SER A 552 -5.84 19.96 -13.06
C SER A 552 -4.52 20.40 -12.46
N VAL A 553 -4.04 21.58 -12.89
CA VAL A 553 -2.76 22.12 -12.42
C VAL A 553 -2.80 22.39 -10.93
N THR A 554 -3.91 22.88 -10.39
CA THR A 554 -4.09 23.06 -8.94
C THR A 554 -3.90 21.75 -8.19
N ARG A 555 -4.49 20.64 -8.66
CA ARG A 555 -4.32 19.32 -8.02
C ARG A 555 -2.87 18.86 -8.07
N ILE A 556 -2.21 19.00 -9.22
CA ILE A 556 -0.80 18.63 -9.41
C ILE A 556 0.13 19.46 -8.50
N LEU A 557 -0.08 20.78 -8.43
CA LEU A 557 0.70 21.67 -7.57
C LEU A 557 0.49 21.32 -6.08
N LYS A 558 -0.76 21.09 -5.66
CA LYS A 558 -1.08 20.67 -4.29
C LYS A 558 -0.38 19.34 -3.96
N LEU A 559 -0.39 18.37 -4.88
CA LEU A 559 0.28 17.09 -4.69
C LEU A 559 1.80 17.27 -4.50
N LYS A 560 2.44 18.00 -5.40
CA LYS A 560 3.88 18.31 -5.31
C LYS A 560 4.23 19.05 -4.02
N HIS A 561 3.38 19.98 -3.59
CA HIS A 561 3.55 20.69 -2.32
C HIS A 561 3.33 19.80 -1.09
N LYS A 562 2.32 18.91 -1.12
CA LYS A 562 2.02 17.94 -0.04
C LYS A 562 3.25 17.12 0.33
N TYR A 563 4.06 16.75 -0.66
CA TYR A 563 5.28 15.95 -0.52
C TYR A 563 6.57 16.78 -0.41
N GLY A 564 6.46 18.10 -0.21
CA GLY A 564 7.61 18.97 0.09
C GLY A 564 8.57 19.20 -1.08
N LEU A 565 8.16 18.89 -2.31
CA LEU A 565 9.04 18.96 -3.49
C LEU A 565 9.48 20.40 -3.83
N PHE A 566 8.71 21.41 -3.42
CA PHE A 566 9.10 22.82 -3.57
C PHE A 566 10.12 23.29 -2.53
N VAL A 567 10.32 22.52 -1.46
CA VAL A 567 11.27 22.86 -0.38
C VAL A 567 12.61 22.18 -0.63
N ASN A 568 12.59 20.85 -0.82
CA ASN A 568 13.78 20.09 -1.14
C ASN A 568 13.41 18.86 -1.99
N PRO A 569 13.54 18.92 -3.32
CA PRO A 569 13.29 17.78 -4.20
C PRO A 569 14.50 16.85 -4.37
N TYR A 570 15.62 17.12 -3.68
CA TYR A 570 16.89 16.42 -3.86
C TYR A 570 17.12 15.32 -2.82
N VAL A 571 17.92 14.33 -3.18
CA VAL A 571 18.35 13.22 -2.32
C VAL A 571 19.87 13.08 -2.28
N ASP A 572 20.40 12.38 -1.27
CA ASP A 572 21.82 12.02 -1.21
C ASP A 572 22.11 10.88 -2.21
N ASN A 573 22.72 11.24 -3.33
CA ASN A 573 23.04 10.28 -4.39
C ASN A 573 24.24 9.37 -4.09
N THR A 574 24.99 9.62 -3.00
CA THR A 574 26.12 8.77 -2.61
C THR A 574 25.70 7.61 -1.71
N ALA A 575 24.51 7.71 -1.11
CA ALA A 575 23.99 6.74 -0.15
C ALA A 575 22.90 5.82 -0.72
N ALA A 576 22.41 6.06 -1.94
CA ALA A 576 21.27 5.31 -2.49
C ALA A 576 21.51 3.79 -2.54
N SER A 577 22.72 3.37 -2.90
CA SER A 577 23.13 1.97 -2.92
C SER A 577 23.21 1.31 -1.54
N SER A 578 23.24 2.09 -0.45
CA SER A 578 23.19 1.53 0.92
C SER A 578 21.76 1.25 1.39
N VAL A 579 20.76 1.84 0.73
CA VAL A 579 19.34 1.65 1.01
C VAL A 579 18.74 0.59 0.07
N VAL A 580 19.01 0.69 -1.23
CA VAL A 580 18.41 -0.20 -2.22
C VAL A 580 18.96 -1.62 -2.09
N GLY A 581 18.07 -2.58 -1.84
CA GLY A 581 18.39 -4.00 -1.75
C GLY A 581 19.29 -4.37 -0.58
N CYS A 582 19.31 -3.55 0.49
CA CYS A 582 20.10 -3.83 1.68
C CYS A 582 19.64 -5.11 2.39
N ALA A 583 20.50 -5.68 3.24
CA ALA A 583 20.24 -6.97 3.89
C ALA A 583 18.95 -6.95 4.73
N ASP A 584 18.70 -5.87 5.47
CA ASP A 584 17.51 -5.71 6.30
C ASP A 584 16.23 -5.68 5.45
N ASN A 585 16.22 -4.91 4.36
CA ASN A 585 15.08 -4.87 3.44
C ASN A 585 14.78 -6.25 2.84
N ARG A 586 15.81 -7.02 2.48
CA ARG A 586 15.65 -8.39 1.96
C ARG A 586 15.17 -9.37 3.01
N ALA A 587 15.60 -9.20 4.26
CA ALA A 587 15.12 -10.01 5.37
C ALA A 587 13.62 -9.75 5.61
N ASP A 588 13.19 -8.49 5.65
CA ASP A 588 11.78 -8.14 5.80
C ASP A 588 10.94 -8.64 4.60
N GLU A 589 11.43 -8.49 3.38
CA GLU A 589 10.81 -9.05 2.16
C GLU A 589 10.62 -10.57 2.29
N TYR A 590 11.66 -11.26 2.76
CA TYR A 590 11.65 -12.71 2.94
C TYR A 590 10.59 -13.16 3.94
N GLU A 591 10.49 -12.47 5.07
CA GLU A 591 9.46 -12.73 6.09
C GLU A 591 8.06 -12.65 5.50
N VAL A 592 7.78 -11.62 4.70
CA VAL A 592 6.48 -11.50 4.02
C VAL A 592 6.29 -12.63 3.01
N ALA A 593 7.31 -12.98 2.23
CA ALA A 593 7.21 -14.06 1.24
C ALA A 593 6.90 -15.43 1.86
N ARG A 594 7.40 -15.73 3.07
CA ARG A 594 7.06 -16.96 3.80
C ARG A 594 5.57 -17.06 4.09
N THR A 595 4.96 -15.98 4.57
CA THR A 595 3.52 -15.95 4.88
C THR A 595 2.62 -16.11 3.66
N ALA A 596 3.14 -15.86 2.45
CA ALA A 596 2.41 -16.02 1.20
C ALA A 596 2.33 -17.47 0.71
N VAL A 597 3.29 -18.33 1.10
CA VAL A 597 3.36 -19.71 0.59
C VAL A 597 2.11 -20.48 0.98
N THR A 598 1.38 -20.97 -0.01
CA THR A 598 0.11 -21.69 0.17
C THR A 598 0.27 -23.14 -0.24
N LEU A 599 0.16 -24.06 0.73
CA LEU A 599 0.10 -25.49 0.45
C LEU A 599 -1.34 -25.86 0.07
N VAL A 600 -1.60 -26.19 -1.19
CA VAL A 600 -2.96 -26.43 -1.69
C VAL A 600 -3.31 -27.92 -1.65
N ARG A 601 -2.34 -28.78 -1.94
CA ARG A 601 -2.48 -30.25 -1.94
C ARG A 601 -1.28 -30.88 -1.26
N ASN A 602 -1.53 -31.91 -0.42
CA ASN A 602 -0.49 -32.70 0.24
C ASN A 602 -0.93 -34.16 0.44
N ASN A 603 -1.02 -34.92 -0.65
CA ASN A 603 -1.42 -36.32 -0.60
C ASN A 603 -0.37 -37.15 0.16
N ASN A 604 -0.85 -38.09 0.98
CA ASN A 604 -0.02 -38.96 1.82
C ASN A 604 0.97 -38.22 2.73
N ASN A 605 0.71 -36.94 3.02
CA ASN A 605 1.59 -36.07 3.83
C ASN A 605 3.05 -36.10 3.34
N VAL A 606 3.27 -35.99 2.02
CA VAL A 606 4.61 -35.94 1.41
C VAL A 606 5.43 -34.75 1.91
N LEU A 607 4.78 -33.62 2.21
CA LEU A 607 5.39 -32.46 2.84
C LEU A 607 5.06 -32.42 4.35
N PRO A 608 6.00 -32.01 5.22
CA PRO A 608 7.36 -31.56 4.90
C PRO A 608 8.27 -32.72 4.51
N LEU A 609 9.23 -32.45 3.63
CA LEU A 609 10.13 -33.43 3.06
C LEU A 609 11.26 -33.78 4.03
N ASN A 610 11.00 -34.72 4.92
CA ASN A 610 11.97 -35.24 5.87
C ASN A 610 12.77 -36.41 5.28
N ILE A 611 13.78 -36.10 4.47
CA ILE A 611 14.62 -37.10 3.78
C ILE A 611 16.07 -37.10 4.28
N ASN A 612 16.71 -38.28 4.27
CA ASN A 612 18.13 -38.40 4.61
C ASN A 612 19.01 -37.72 3.53
N PRO A 613 20.14 -37.09 3.90
CA PRO A 613 21.06 -36.43 2.95
C PRO A 613 21.52 -37.27 1.75
N THR A 614 21.52 -38.61 1.87
CA THR A 614 21.90 -39.54 0.79
C THR A 614 20.84 -39.70 -0.29
N LYS A 615 19.58 -39.34 -0.01
CA LYS A 615 18.49 -39.38 -0.99
C LYS A 615 18.74 -38.39 -2.11
N LYS A 616 18.30 -38.69 -3.32
CA LYS A 616 18.50 -37.85 -4.51
C LYS A 616 17.27 -37.02 -4.80
N VAL A 617 17.42 -35.71 -4.91
CA VAL A 617 16.35 -34.81 -5.35
C VAL A 617 16.59 -34.44 -6.81
N LEU A 618 15.55 -34.49 -7.63
CA LEU A 618 15.55 -33.86 -8.95
C LEU A 618 14.66 -32.62 -8.89
N LEU A 619 15.22 -31.45 -9.15
CA LEU A 619 14.48 -30.22 -9.40
C LEU A 619 14.40 -29.96 -10.91
N VAL A 620 13.18 -29.79 -11.43
CA VAL A 620 12.94 -29.37 -12.81
C VAL A 620 12.19 -28.04 -12.80
N VAL A 621 12.77 -26.99 -13.37
CA VAL A 621 12.14 -25.66 -13.40
C VAL A 621 11.78 -25.27 -14.82
N VAL A 622 10.54 -24.83 -15.02
CA VAL A 622 10.06 -24.34 -16.31
C VAL A 622 10.55 -22.92 -16.54
N SER A 623 11.31 -22.73 -17.61
CA SER A 623 11.64 -21.45 -18.23
C SER A 623 10.54 -21.08 -19.23
N SER A 624 9.67 -20.17 -18.81
CA SER A 624 8.73 -19.43 -19.66
C SER A 624 9.30 -18.08 -20.08
N GLY A 625 8.80 -17.47 -21.17
CA GLY A 625 9.20 -16.11 -21.57
C GLY A 625 8.95 -15.05 -20.49
N ASP A 626 8.04 -15.34 -19.54
CA ASP A 626 7.71 -14.48 -18.41
C ASP A 626 8.55 -14.75 -17.15
N SER A 627 9.15 -15.94 -17.03
CA SER A 627 10.12 -16.23 -15.97
C SER A 627 11.49 -15.80 -16.46
N THR A 628 12.23 -15.02 -15.66
CA THR A 628 13.56 -14.54 -16.06
C THR A 628 14.44 -15.71 -16.50
N THR A 629 15.28 -15.47 -17.52
CA THR A 629 16.46 -16.31 -17.77
C THR A 629 17.13 -16.59 -16.43
N ASP A 630 17.36 -17.87 -16.10
CA ASP A 630 17.99 -18.34 -14.85
C ASP A 630 17.09 -18.72 -13.65
N ALA A 631 15.76 -18.80 -13.80
CA ALA A 631 14.88 -19.30 -12.72
C ALA A 631 15.30 -20.67 -12.15
N ALA A 632 15.79 -21.57 -13.01
CA ALA A 632 16.28 -22.89 -12.61
C ALA A 632 17.50 -22.83 -11.69
N ALA A 633 18.51 -22.00 -11.99
CA ALA A 633 19.68 -21.90 -11.12
C ALA A 633 19.35 -21.16 -9.83
N ARG A 634 18.55 -20.09 -9.89
CA ARG A 634 18.08 -19.35 -8.70
C ARG A 634 17.33 -20.26 -7.73
N PHE A 635 16.30 -20.97 -8.20
CA PHE A 635 15.56 -21.90 -7.34
C PHE A 635 16.41 -23.10 -6.94
N GLY A 636 17.22 -23.61 -7.87
CA GLY A 636 18.18 -24.68 -7.62
C GLY A 636 19.18 -24.37 -6.51
N ALA A 637 19.64 -23.13 -6.37
CA ALA A 637 20.53 -22.71 -5.31
C ALA A 637 19.88 -22.86 -3.92
N PHE A 638 18.60 -22.47 -3.77
CA PHE A 638 17.87 -22.64 -2.51
C PHE A 638 17.62 -24.11 -2.18
N ILE A 639 17.17 -24.91 -3.15
CA ILE A 639 16.93 -26.35 -2.94
C ILE A 639 18.24 -27.09 -2.64
N THR A 640 19.33 -26.79 -3.35
CA THR A 640 20.65 -27.41 -3.10
C THR A 640 21.22 -26.99 -1.74
N GLY A 641 20.94 -25.76 -1.30
CA GLY A 641 21.30 -25.27 0.03
C GLY A 641 20.59 -26.04 1.16
N LYS A 642 19.35 -26.48 0.94
CA LYS A 642 18.61 -27.35 1.88
C LYS A 642 19.03 -28.82 1.76
N HIS A 643 19.32 -29.29 0.54
CA HIS A 643 19.65 -30.68 0.26
C HIS A 643 20.70 -30.81 -0.84
N ALA A 644 21.96 -31.02 -0.46
CA ALA A 644 23.11 -30.99 -1.36
C ALA A 644 23.07 -32.03 -2.50
N ASN A 645 22.41 -33.16 -2.30
CA ASN A 645 22.26 -34.22 -3.32
C ASN A 645 21.07 -33.92 -4.25
N THR A 646 21.09 -32.73 -4.87
CA THR A 646 20.07 -32.22 -5.80
C THR A 646 20.65 -32.12 -7.20
N THR A 647 19.94 -32.68 -8.18
CA THR A 647 20.16 -32.42 -9.62
C THR A 647 19.17 -31.37 -10.09
N VAL A 648 19.64 -30.33 -10.77
CA VAL A 648 18.80 -29.25 -11.29
C VAL A 648 18.73 -29.34 -12.81
N MET A 649 17.52 -29.29 -13.36
CA MET A 649 17.25 -29.23 -14.79
C MET A 649 16.30 -28.07 -15.11
N SER A 650 16.42 -27.51 -16.31
CA SER A 650 15.45 -26.58 -16.86
C SER A 650 14.66 -27.22 -18.00
N THR A 651 13.47 -26.68 -18.27
CA THR A 651 12.68 -27.05 -19.44
C THR A 651 11.89 -25.86 -19.98
N VAL A 652 11.37 -25.94 -21.20
CA VAL A 652 10.56 -24.87 -21.81
C VAL A 652 9.10 -24.95 -21.37
N SER A 653 8.31 -23.88 -21.54
CA SER A 653 6.87 -23.84 -21.16
C SER A 653 6.06 -25.02 -21.69
N ASN A 654 6.33 -25.50 -22.90
CA ASN A 654 5.62 -26.62 -23.50
C ASN A 654 6.62 -27.70 -23.97
N PRO A 655 7.15 -28.53 -23.04
CA PRO A 655 8.24 -29.45 -23.37
C PRO A 655 7.76 -30.53 -24.33
N THR A 656 8.55 -30.80 -25.37
CA THR A 656 8.32 -31.87 -26.36
C THR A 656 8.41 -33.26 -25.74
N ALA A 657 7.91 -34.29 -26.44
CA ALA A 657 8.03 -35.68 -25.99
C ALA A 657 9.49 -36.09 -25.71
N THR A 658 10.42 -35.67 -26.55
CA THR A 658 11.86 -35.92 -26.37
C THR A 658 12.39 -35.27 -25.09
N GLN A 659 12.08 -33.99 -24.85
CA GLN A 659 12.50 -33.30 -23.62
C GLN A 659 11.90 -33.95 -22.37
N ARG A 660 10.61 -34.33 -22.41
CA ARG A 660 9.96 -35.04 -21.30
C ARG A 660 10.60 -36.40 -21.02
N ASN A 661 10.96 -37.16 -22.07
CA ASN A 661 11.65 -38.44 -21.92
C ASN A 661 13.05 -38.28 -21.32
N THR A 662 13.81 -37.25 -21.73
CA THR A 662 15.11 -36.93 -21.12
C THR A 662 14.96 -36.66 -19.62
N ILE A 663 13.99 -35.83 -19.23
CA ILE A 663 13.72 -35.53 -17.82
C ILE A 663 13.29 -36.80 -17.07
N LYS A 664 12.42 -37.62 -17.65
CA LYS A 664 11.99 -38.91 -17.07
C LYS A 664 13.17 -39.85 -16.81
N ASN A 665 14.10 -39.95 -17.74
CA ASN A 665 15.28 -40.81 -17.60
C ASN A 665 16.17 -40.35 -16.44
N THR A 666 16.39 -39.04 -16.28
CA THR A 666 17.09 -38.50 -15.10
C THR A 666 16.31 -38.79 -13.82
N ALA A 667 14.99 -38.56 -13.84
CA ALA A 667 14.09 -38.77 -12.71
C ALA A 667 14.04 -40.23 -12.24
N ALA A 668 14.33 -41.20 -13.12
CA ALA A 668 14.42 -42.63 -12.77
C ALA A 668 15.50 -42.91 -11.71
N SER A 669 16.50 -42.03 -11.55
CA SER A 669 17.54 -42.14 -10.52
C SER A 669 17.28 -41.33 -9.24
N ALA A 670 16.29 -40.43 -9.23
CA ALA A 670 15.93 -39.61 -8.07
C ALA A 670 15.13 -40.41 -7.03
N ASP A 671 15.09 -39.97 -5.78
CA ASP A 671 14.13 -40.46 -4.78
C ASP A 671 12.89 -39.56 -4.69
N VAL A 672 13.06 -38.26 -4.97
CA VAL A 672 12.00 -37.24 -4.92
C VAL A 672 12.15 -36.30 -6.11
N ILE A 673 11.02 -35.86 -6.66
CA ILE A 673 10.98 -34.98 -7.83
C ILE A 673 10.22 -33.69 -7.46
N ILE A 674 10.86 -32.55 -7.65
CA ILE A 674 10.27 -31.22 -7.49
C ILE A 674 10.15 -30.59 -8.88
N VAL A 675 8.99 -30.03 -9.20
CA VAL A 675 8.71 -29.39 -10.49
C VAL A 675 8.21 -27.96 -10.28
N GLY A 676 9.01 -26.97 -10.66
CA GLY A 676 8.60 -25.58 -10.72
C GLY A 676 7.77 -25.32 -11.97
N THR A 677 6.47 -25.11 -11.83
CA THR A 677 5.51 -24.95 -12.93
C THR A 677 5.12 -23.49 -13.15
N CYS A 678 4.67 -23.18 -14.37
CA CYS A 678 4.23 -21.85 -14.74
C CYS A 678 3.18 -21.95 -15.86
N LYS A 679 1.94 -21.54 -15.57
CA LYS A 679 0.82 -21.54 -16.52
C LYS A 679 0.62 -22.89 -17.22
N ALA A 680 0.71 -24.02 -16.50
CA ALA A 680 0.56 -25.36 -17.10
C ALA A 680 -0.85 -25.63 -17.67
N SER A 681 -1.88 -24.87 -17.25
CA SER A 681 -3.21 -24.91 -17.88
C SER A 681 -3.21 -24.40 -19.32
N GLN A 682 -2.32 -23.46 -19.65
CA GLN A 682 -2.14 -22.91 -21.00
C GLN A 682 -1.09 -23.69 -21.81
N ASN A 683 -0.26 -24.49 -21.14
CA ASN A 683 0.85 -25.23 -21.73
C ASN A 683 0.84 -26.70 -21.31
N SER A 684 0.01 -27.51 -21.98
CA SER A 684 -0.30 -28.90 -21.59
C SER A 684 0.90 -29.84 -21.53
N GLY A 685 2.03 -29.52 -22.17
CA GLY A 685 3.27 -30.28 -22.04
C GLY A 685 3.81 -30.36 -20.61
N GLN A 686 3.58 -29.35 -19.77
CA GLN A 686 3.94 -29.39 -18.34
C GLN A 686 3.07 -30.39 -17.57
N ALA A 687 1.75 -30.36 -17.77
CA ALA A 687 0.85 -31.34 -17.16
C ALA A 687 1.19 -32.77 -17.59
N THR A 688 1.54 -32.95 -18.87
CA THR A 688 2.00 -34.24 -19.40
C THR A 688 3.34 -34.68 -18.81
N LEU A 689 4.26 -33.73 -18.53
CA LEU A 689 5.52 -34.02 -17.85
C LEU A 689 5.24 -34.52 -16.43
N VAL A 690 4.42 -33.82 -15.65
CA VAL A 690 4.06 -34.20 -14.28
C VAL A 690 3.40 -35.58 -14.24
N SER A 691 2.43 -35.85 -15.12
CA SER A 691 1.80 -37.17 -15.23
C SER A 691 2.76 -38.26 -15.70
N THR A 692 3.77 -37.93 -16.49
CA THR A 692 4.81 -38.88 -16.91
C THR A 692 5.75 -39.20 -15.76
N LEU A 693 6.09 -38.22 -14.92
CA LEU A 693 6.97 -38.40 -13.76
C LEU A 693 6.29 -39.21 -12.65
N SER A 694 4.98 -39.02 -12.44
CA SER A 694 4.23 -39.79 -11.42
C SER A 694 4.21 -41.31 -11.69
N THR A 695 4.31 -41.73 -12.97
CA THR A 695 4.42 -43.16 -13.34
C THR A 695 5.65 -43.88 -12.77
N LEU A 696 6.65 -43.12 -12.28
CA LEU A 696 7.85 -43.68 -11.65
C LEU A 696 7.60 -44.15 -10.21
N GLY A 697 6.42 -43.88 -9.63
CA GLY A 697 6.07 -44.26 -8.26
C GLY A 697 6.87 -43.49 -7.19
N LYS A 698 7.33 -42.28 -7.51
CA LYS A 698 8.11 -41.40 -6.63
C LYS A 698 7.29 -40.16 -6.29
N PRO A 699 7.49 -39.54 -5.11
CA PRO A 699 6.84 -38.29 -4.77
C PRO A 699 7.14 -37.21 -5.81
N VAL A 700 6.09 -36.63 -6.38
CA VAL A 700 6.15 -35.47 -7.30
C VAL A 700 5.51 -34.26 -6.63
N ILE A 701 6.35 -33.29 -6.28
CA ILE A 701 5.97 -32.03 -5.63
C ILE A 701 5.98 -30.93 -6.68
N CYS A 702 4.85 -30.27 -6.92
CA CYS A 702 4.76 -29.13 -7.82
C CYS A 702 4.82 -27.80 -7.05
N VAL A 703 5.54 -26.83 -7.59
CA VAL A 703 5.63 -25.45 -7.08
C VAL A 703 5.17 -24.50 -8.17
N GLY A 704 3.96 -23.97 -8.02
CA GLY A 704 3.37 -23.01 -8.94
C GLY A 704 3.95 -21.61 -8.74
N MET A 705 4.68 -21.14 -9.74
CA MET A 705 5.44 -19.88 -9.67
C MET A 705 4.66 -18.66 -10.19
N ARG A 706 3.38 -18.81 -10.52
CA ARG A 706 2.47 -17.73 -10.94
C ARG A 706 1.05 -17.95 -10.40
N GLU A 707 0.02 -17.76 -11.22
CA GLU A 707 -1.36 -17.98 -10.82
C GLU A 707 -1.60 -19.46 -10.49
N PRO A 708 -2.36 -19.78 -9.42
CA PRO A 708 -2.53 -21.14 -8.94
C PRO A 708 -3.49 -21.99 -9.81
N TYR A 709 -4.09 -21.41 -10.85
CA TYR A 709 -5.11 -22.04 -11.70
C TYR A 709 -4.62 -23.32 -12.39
N GLU A 710 -3.31 -23.43 -12.60
CA GLU A 710 -2.72 -24.59 -13.26
C GLU A 710 -2.89 -25.91 -12.48
N LEU A 711 -3.14 -25.86 -11.16
CA LEU A 711 -3.37 -27.06 -10.36
C LEU A 711 -4.53 -27.93 -10.90
N ALA A 712 -5.50 -27.32 -11.59
CA ALA A 712 -6.59 -28.04 -12.24
C ALA A 712 -6.10 -29.05 -13.29
N SER A 713 -4.96 -28.79 -13.96
CA SER A 713 -4.36 -29.73 -14.93
C SER A 713 -3.28 -30.63 -14.32
N LEU A 714 -2.76 -30.30 -13.13
CA LEU A 714 -1.72 -31.06 -12.43
C LEU A 714 -2.32 -32.12 -11.48
N THR A 715 -3.23 -32.95 -11.97
CA THR A 715 -3.98 -33.93 -11.15
C THR A 715 -3.11 -35.05 -10.57
N SER A 716 -1.96 -35.34 -11.21
CA SER A 716 -1.03 -36.40 -10.79
C SER A 716 0.04 -35.95 -9.79
N ALA A 717 0.05 -34.67 -9.38
CA ALA A 717 0.99 -34.18 -8.38
C ALA A 717 0.57 -34.64 -6.98
N ASP A 718 1.52 -35.18 -6.21
CA ASP A 718 1.30 -35.59 -4.82
C ASP A 718 1.14 -34.38 -3.90
N ALA A 719 1.95 -33.34 -4.12
CA ALA A 719 1.83 -32.06 -3.42
C ALA A 719 1.87 -30.89 -4.39
N TYR A 720 1.21 -29.78 -4.02
CA TYR A 720 1.25 -28.52 -4.76
C TYR A 720 1.34 -27.33 -3.81
N LEU A 721 2.38 -26.52 -4.01
CA LEU A 721 2.59 -25.23 -3.35
C LEU A 721 2.36 -24.11 -4.38
N ALA A 722 1.61 -23.08 -4.02
CA ALA A 722 1.53 -21.83 -4.77
C ALA A 722 2.39 -20.76 -4.08
N ILE A 723 3.29 -20.13 -4.85
CA ILE A 723 4.17 -19.07 -4.34
C ILE A 723 3.91 -17.71 -5.00
N TYR A 724 3.08 -17.66 -6.05
CA TYR A 724 2.56 -16.44 -6.70
C TYR A 724 3.61 -15.52 -7.36
N ASN A 725 4.87 -15.95 -7.41
CA ASN A 725 5.97 -15.24 -8.07
C ASN A 725 7.10 -16.21 -8.47
N TYR A 726 8.06 -15.70 -9.23
CA TYR A 726 9.28 -16.39 -9.67
C TYR A 726 10.53 -15.64 -9.21
N ARG A 727 10.48 -15.11 -7.99
CA ARG A 727 11.50 -14.24 -7.38
C ARG A 727 12.29 -14.97 -6.30
N ASN A 728 13.42 -14.40 -5.89
CA ASN A 728 14.31 -15.06 -4.94
C ASN A 728 13.63 -15.28 -3.58
N CYS A 729 12.87 -14.29 -3.12
CA CYS A 729 12.12 -14.38 -1.87
C CYS A 729 11.08 -15.52 -1.90
N GLY A 730 10.36 -15.70 -3.02
CA GLY A 730 9.42 -16.80 -3.21
C GLY A 730 10.10 -18.17 -3.31
N PHE A 731 11.23 -18.28 -4.01
CA PHE A 731 12.00 -19.53 -4.10
C PHE A 731 12.59 -19.96 -2.76
N ALA A 732 13.13 -19.01 -2.00
CA ALA A 732 13.63 -19.25 -0.66
C ALA A 732 12.50 -19.73 0.27
N ALA A 733 11.35 -19.03 0.25
CA ALA A 733 10.18 -19.38 1.05
C ALA A 733 9.59 -20.75 0.68
N ALA A 734 9.56 -21.08 -0.61
CA ALA A 734 9.16 -22.40 -1.08
C ALA A 734 10.10 -23.51 -0.58
N ALA A 735 11.42 -23.26 -0.56
CA ALA A 735 12.39 -24.21 -0.04
C ALA A 735 12.18 -24.47 1.47
N ASP A 736 11.97 -23.41 2.27
CA ASP A 736 11.64 -23.55 3.70
C ASP A 736 10.36 -24.39 3.91
N ALA A 737 9.31 -24.13 3.12
CA ALA A 737 8.06 -24.87 3.18
C ALA A 737 8.20 -26.34 2.74
N ILE A 738 9.03 -26.63 1.73
CA ILE A 738 9.27 -27.99 1.25
C ILE A 738 10.00 -28.81 2.31
N PHE A 739 11.01 -28.25 2.98
CA PHE A 739 11.86 -28.98 3.91
C PHE A 739 11.44 -28.87 5.38
N GLY A 740 10.35 -28.16 5.68
CA GLY A 740 9.79 -28.11 7.04
C GLY A 740 10.38 -27.04 7.95
N ASP A 741 11.19 -26.12 7.41
CA ASP A 741 11.73 -24.98 8.16
C ASP A 741 10.68 -23.91 8.43
N TYR A 742 9.58 -23.92 7.66
CA TYR A 742 8.41 -23.07 7.86
C TYR A 742 7.13 -23.84 7.55
N ASN A 743 6.18 -23.83 8.48
CA ASN A 743 4.84 -24.39 8.23
C ASN A 743 4.03 -23.39 7.40
N PRO A 744 3.62 -23.71 6.16
CA PRO A 744 2.90 -22.79 5.29
C PRO A 744 1.60 -22.28 5.92
N THR A 745 1.38 -20.96 5.85
CA THR A 745 0.18 -20.31 6.39
C THR A 745 -0.66 -19.61 5.32
N GLY A 746 -0.17 -19.55 4.09
CA GLY A 746 -0.86 -18.86 3.00
C GLY A 746 -2.20 -19.52 2.67
N LEU A 747 -3.17 -18.70 2.27
CA LEU A 747 -4.50 -19.12 1.86
C LEU A 747 -4.78 -18.63 0.45
N LEU A 748 -5.31 -19.49 -0.42
CA LEU A 748 -5.64 -19.16 -1.80
C LEU A 748 -6.43 -17.82 -1.89
N PRO A 749 -5.89 -16.75 -2.50
CA PRO A 749 -6.58 -15.47 -2.68
C PRO A 749 -7.56 -15.49 -3.86
N VAL A 750 -7.64 -16.63 -4.56
CA VAL A 750 -8.50 -16.91 -5.71
C VAL A 750 -8.98 -18.36 -5.66
N SER A 751 -10.13 -18.65 -6.24
CA SER A 751 -10.64 -20.00 -6.42
C SER A 751 -9.99 -20.64 -7.65
N ILE A 752 -9.76 -21.96 -7.64
CA ILE A 752 -9.18 -22.70 -8.76
C ILE A 752 -10.32 -23.35 -9.56
N PRO A 753 -10.64 -22.84 -10.78
CA PRO A 753 -11.79 -23.32 -11.54
C PRO A 753 -11.74 -24.82 -11.83
N GLY A 754 -12.89 -25.48 -11.78
CA GLY A 754 -13.00 -26.92 -12.05
C GLY A 754 -12.47 -27.82 -10.94
N THR A 755 -12.17 -27.27 -9.76
CA THR A 755 -11.72 -28.02 -8.58
C THR A 755 -12.56 -27.66 -7.34
N SER A 756 -12.34 -28.34 -6.23
CA SER A 756 -12.94 -27.99 -4.93
C SER A 756 -12.14 -26.93 -4.14
N TYR A 757 -11.02 -26.44 -4.68
CA TYR A 757 -10.15 -25.49 -4.00
C TYR A 757 -10.66 -24.06 -4.24
N ASN A 758 -11.37 -23.54 -3.24
CA ASN A 758 -11.97 -22.21 -3.28
C ASN A 758 -11.08 -21.17 -2.58
N PHE A 759 -11.41 -19.88 -2.75
CA PHE A 759 -10.86 -18.79 -1.95
C PHE A 759 -10.80 -19.15 -0.45
N GLY A 760 -9.66 -18.86 0.17
CA GLY A 760 -9.41 -19.14 1.58
C GLY A 760 -8.91 -20.56 1.87
N TRP A 761 -8.76 -21.41 0.86
CA TRP A 761 -8.18 -22.74 1.02
C TRP A 761 -6.65 -22.69 1.23
N GLY A 762 -6.16 -23.42 2.21
CA GLY A 762 -4.73 -23.66 2.44
C GLY A 762 -4.57 -24.77 3.50
N LEU A 763 -3.53 -25.59 3.34
CA LEU A 763 -3.17 -26.64 4.27
C LEU A 763 -1.96 -26.21 5.10
N SER A 764 -1.87 -26.77 6.30
CA SER A 764 -0.66 -26.80 7.13
C SER A 764 -0.34 -28.26 7.47
N TYR A 765 0.86 -28.53 7.97
CA TYR A 765 1.27 -29.87 8.42
C TYR A 765 1.73 -29.90 9.87
#